data_AF-A0A8H5DC76-F1
#
_entry.id   AF-A0A8H5DC76-F1
#
_cell.length_a   1.000
_cell.length_b   1.000
_cell.length_c   1.000
_cell.angle_alpha   90.00
_cell.angle_beta   90.00
_cell.angle_gamma   90.00
#
_symmetry.space_group_name_H-M   'P 1'
#
loop_
_entity.id
_entity.type
_entity.pdbx_description
1 polymer ?
#
loop_
_entity_poly.entity_id
_entity_poly.type
_entity_poly.pdbx_seq_one_letter_code
_entity_poly.pdbx_strand_id
1 'polypeptide(L)'
;MSTTPDLSAFPTAAPAQPSNELRYADVAVTATANEFKGIYRDKQYHEPDFINTLDRSKDAGISKVMLTGMSLADVSHNESIVKLRPAQCYYTIGVHPYHASELDGGGGKAYLAELEQKVKSALAQETAHIAAFGELGLDYDKEEHASKDVQKKAFKDQLDLFVKNQWDLPLFLHCRNAFDDFVDIMTPCMEKLPRGGLVHSFVGSATQMEKLVSLGLGVSVNGFSFQSTESLEMVSKIPLDRLQLETDAPWGELKAASEVVKRYCENARALPQSKKRDKWDAKCMVKERNESCTMERVALVVAGLKGVGVDEVAEAAWKNTHSSTIVKSKMAFDLGSVPDYDDLPKVEGMPKGCAWGVFDHNGTKDKVGTLNFLTPEVVRNAALEVQDGVSISLNWPINAMNKLNMPGRKAAEHRVLYIPESMSALPFEQGKSWDDELHFNTQCSSQWDSLCHFQHQGSGLAYNGTNPDREALSVDSTESNTMPTLDHWHTRGCIAGRGVLLDYGSYAEDKSIEFHPFDGHRITVDDLECCAAHYNVEFRPGDILLVRTGATEVVDKMDPVGLGKMAAAKLTGLDGSEETARWLWNKRFAAAASDSSSFEAFPPLKADGSIGGIKDLAGVDWVAAKCLGYLLRLIHRLKLPGIRLVPRNITISNMSSQRRIIGVSTKMYFSASRTKEYVHQLLQHLSPESSLLSSTDVFILPDHTTLVSVISQFQDTQIWTGAQDTFWEDSGAYTGEISPSVLAEVGCRLVEVGHAERRRMFGEDDDTTAKKAAAAAGNGMIPLVCIGEKTHGDTWTQAVAQCQIQVEAVLAHVPDNAEVVFAYEPVWAIGAAEPAAADYVVGVTSAIRRLESVQRRKGITRIIYGGSAGPGLFEKIKDGVDGLFLGRFGHDAEQFVRTIREVAQA
;
A
#
# COMPACT_ATOMS: atom_id res chain seq x y z
N MET A 1 -20.00 -4.38 -46.33
CA MET A 1 -19.17 -3.60 -47.29
C MET A 1 -18.12 -2.87 -46.45
N SER A 2 -16.83 -3.19 -46.59
CA SER A 2 -15.77 -2.51 -45.82
C SER A 2 -15.50 -1.16 -46.47
N THR A 3 -16.14 -0.12 -45.94
CA THR A 3 -15.68 1.24 -46.11
C THR A 3 -14.40 1.38 -45.31
N THR A 4 -13.30 1.74 -45.96
CA THR A 4 -12.06 2.12 -45.27
C THR A 4 -12.41 3.17 -44.20
N PRO A 5 -12.04 2.96 -42.93
CA PRO A 5 -12.36 3.92 -41.88
C PRO A 5 -11.71 5.27 -42.20
N ASP A 6 -12.50 6.34 -42.12
CA ASP A 6 -11.98 7.71 -42.18
C ASP A 6 -11.20 7.99 -40.89
N LEU A 7 -9.93 8.39 -41.06
CA LEU A 7 -9.01 8.70 -39.98
C LEU A 7 -8.74 10.21 -39.84
N SER A 8 -9.49 11.06 -40.56
CA SER A 8 -9.27 12.51 -40.61
C SER A 8 -9.43 13.20 -39.24
N ALA A 9 -10.28 12.66 -38.37
CA ALA A 9 -10.59 13.21 -37.05
C ALA A 9 -9.63 12.76 -35.92
N PHE A 10 -8.67 11.88 -36.20
CA PHE A 10 -7.77 11.31 -35.19
C PHE A 10 -6.33 11.81 -35.34
N PRO A 11 -5.50 11.72 -34.29
CA PRO A 11 -4.08 12.09 -34.36
C PRO A 11 -3.37 11.44 -35.57
N THR A 12 -2.52 12.21 -36.25
CA THR A 12 -1.81 11.75 -37.45
C THR A 12 -0.49 11.06 -37.14
N ALA A 13 0.11 11.34 -35.97
CA ALA A 13 1.37 10.77 -35.55
C ALA A 13 1.17 9.35 -34.98
N ALA A 14 2.09 8.44 -35.32
CA ALA A 14 2.21 7.17 -34.62
C ALA A 14 2.64 7.43 -33.17
N PRO A 15 2.18 6.62 -32.19
CA PRO A 15 2.71 6.66 -30.83
C PRO A 15 4.23 6.49 -30.83
N ALA A 16 4.91 7.21 -29.93
CA ALA A 16 6.35 7.04 -29.73
C ALA A 16 6.67 5.61 -29.27
N GLN A 17 7.94 5.20 -29.46
CA GLN A 17 8.41 3.96 -28.86
C GLN A 17 8.30 4.02 -27.33
N PRO A 18 7.97 2.89 -26.69
CA PRO A 18 7.84 2.83 -25.25
C PRO A 18 9.16 3.18 -24.56
N SER A 19 9.07 3.88 -23.44
CA SER A 19 10.24 4.30 -22.65
C SER A 19 10.84 3.16 -21.81
N ASN A 20 10.05 2.10 -21.58
CA ASN A 20 10.40 0.94 -20.78
C ASN A 20 9.87 -0.34 -21.44
N GLU A 21 10.30 -1.50 -20.95
CA GLU A 21 9.72 -2.77 -21.38
C GLU A 21 8.25 -2.88 -20.92
N LEU A 22 7.35 -3.14 -21.87
CA LEU A 22 5.91 -3.20 -21.62
C LEU A 22 5.43 -4.62 -21.32
N ARG A 23 4.47 -4.70 -20.40
CA ARG A 23 3.77 -5.93 -20.02
C ARG A 23 2.30 -5.84 -20.38
N TYR A 24 1.74 -6.95 -20.83
CA TYR A 24 0.34 -7.03 -21.25
C TYR A 24 -0.36 -8.25 -20.64
N ALA A 25 -1.68 -8.11 -20.46
CA ALA A 25 -2.58 -9.21 -20.17
C ALA A 25 -3.60 -9.33 -21.30
N ASP A 26 -3.69 -10.51 -21.91
CA ASP A 26 -4.70 -10.81 -22.92
C ASP A 26 -5.95 -11.37 -22.25
N VAL A 27 -7.02 -10.58 -22.22
CA VAL A 27 -8.24 -10.93 -21.47
C VAL A 27 -9.22 -11.81 -22.25
N ALA A 28 -8.94 -12.17 -23.51
CA ALA A 28 -9.82 -13.06 -24.26
C ALA A 28 -9.05 -13.92 -25.28
N VAL A 29 -8.91 -15.21 -25.00
CA VAL A 29 -8.34 -16.22 -25.91
C VAL A 29 -9.13 -17.51 -25.86
N THR A 30 -9.66 -17.95 -26.99
CA THR A 30 -10.44 -19.19 -27.09
C THR A 30 -9.53 -20.36 -27.44
N ALA A 31 -8.83 -20.90 -26.43
CA ALA A 31 -7.89 -22.01 -26.59
C ALA A 31 -8.51 -23.28 -27.18
N THR A 32 -9.82 -23.45 -27.00
CA THR A 32 -10.59 -24.60 -27.50
C THR A 32 -10.94 -24.51 -28.98
N ALA A 33 -10.62 -23.40 -29.65
CA ALA A 33 -10.85 -23.21 -31.08
C ALA A 33 -10.13 -24.25 -31.94
N ASN A 34 -10.73 -24.61 -33.08
CA ASN A 34 -10.23 -25.64 -33.98
C ASN A 34 -8.86 -25.28 -34.56
N GLU A 35 -8.59 -24.00 -34.77
CA GLU A 35 -7.36 -23.45 -35.34
C GLU A 35 -6.14 -23.74 -34.47
N PHE A 36 -6.30 -23.75 -33.14
CA PHE A 36 -5.25 -24.12 -32.18
C PHE A 36 -5.10 -25.63 -32.01
N LYS A 37 -6.13 -26.40 -32.40
CA LYS A 37 -6.07 -27.86 -32.57
C LYS A 37 -5.48 -28.26 -33.94
N GLY A 38 -5.17 -27.29 -34.80
CA GLY A 38 -4.66 -27.51 -36.15
C GLY A 38 -5.71 -27.98 -37.16
N ILE A 39 -6.99 -27.77 -36.84
CA ILE A 39 -8.14 -28.12 -37.68
C ILE A 39 -8.65 -26.85 -38.37
N TYR A 40 -8.74 -26.90 -39.70
CA TYR A 40 -9.27 -25.78 -40.51
C TYR A 40 -10.25 -26.35 -41.52
N ARG A 41 -11.49 -25.84 -41.53
CA ARG A 41 -12.57 -26.34 -42.39
C ARG A 41 -12.70 -27.87 -42.30
N ASP A 42 -12.79 -28.36 -41.06
CA ASP A 42 -12.95 -29.77 -40.69
C ASP A 42 -11.82 -30.72 -41.14
N LYS A 43 -10.65 -30.18 -41.49
CA LYS A 43 -9.47 -30.95 -41.87
C LYS A 43 -8.28 -30.67 -40.93
N GLN A 44 -7.64 -31.73 -40.45
CA GLN A 44 -6.37 -31.65 -39.70
C GLN A 44 -5.21 -31.25 -40.64
N TYR A 45 -4.48 -30.20 -40.30
CA TYR A 45 -3.31 -29.71 -41.04
C TYR A 45 -1.99 -29.85 -40.26
N HIS A 46 -2.04 -29.63 -38.95
CA HIS A 46 -0.89 -29.75 -38.06
C HIS A 46 -1.34 -30.22 -36.68
N GLU A 47 -0.42 -30.61 -35.81
CA GLU A 47 -0.73 -30.98 -34.43
C GLU A 47 -1.21 -29.77 -33.60
N PRO A 48 -1.94 -29.99 -32.47
CA PRO A 48 -2.31 -28.91 -31.57
C PRO A 48 -1.09 -28.15 -31.04
N ASP A 49 -1.12 -26.83 -31.11
CA ASP A 49 0.05 -25.99 -30.85
C ASP A 49 -0.21 -24.81 -29.91
N PHE A 50 -1.33 -24.83 -29.16
CA PHE A 50 -1.68 -23.73 -28.25
C PHE A 50 -0.57 -23.42 -27.25
N ILE A 51 0.11 -24.42 -26.70
CA ILE A 51 1.24 -24.21 -25.77
C ILE A 51 2.38 -23.43 -26.44
N ASN A 52 2.67 -23.69 -27.72
CA ASN A 52 3.68 -22.93 -28.46
C ASN A 52 3.26 -21.47 -28.67
N THR A 53 1.97 -21.20 -28.77
CA THR A 53 1.44 -19.82 -28.85
C THR A 53 1.65 -19.06 -27.53
N LEU A 54 1.59 -19.75 -26.39
CA LEU A 54 1.88 -19.18 -25.07
C LEU A 54 3.36 -18.86 -24.86
N ASP A 55 4.25 -19.68 -25.43
CA ASP A 55 5.69 -19.39 -25.41
C ASP A 55 5.97 -18.11 -26.23
N ARG A 56 5.38 -17.99 -27.43
CA ARG A 56 5.47 -16.77 -28.26
C ARG A 56 4.85 -15.54 -27.61
N SER A 57 3.74 -15.71 -26.87
CA SER A 57 3.11 -14.58 -26.18
C SER A 57 4.00 -14.07 -25.04
N LYS A 58 4.63 -14.97 -24.29
CA LYS A 58 5.61 -14.61 -23.26
C LYS A 58 6.79 -13.85 -23.84
N ASP A 59 7.37 -14.34 -24.94
CA ASP A 59 8.48 -13.67 -25.62
C ASP A 59 8.11 -12.27 -26.15
N ALA A 60 6.81 -12.03 -26.40
CA ALA A 60 6.27 -10.73 -26.81
C ALA A 60 5.84 -9.82 -25.64
N GLY A 61 6.10 -10.20 -24.38
CA GLY A 61 5.75 -9.40 -23.20
C GLY A 61 4.32 -9.59 -22.69
N ILE A 62 3.59 -10.59 -23.17
CA ILE A 62 2.27 -10.95 -22.64
C ILE A 62 2.48 -11.88 -21.46
N SER A 63 2.38 -11.33 -20.26
CA SER A 63 2.62 -12.06 -19.01
C SER A 63 1.40 -12.86 -18.53
N LYS A 64 0.20 -12.49 -18.96
CA LYS A 64 -1.07 -13.07 -18.52
C LYS A 64 -1.99 -13.34 -19.71
N VAL A 65 -2.65 -14.48 -19.72
CA VAL A 65 -3.63 -14.88 -20.76
C VAL A 65 -4.87 -15.47 -20.08
N MET A 66 -6.05 -14.92 -20.37
CA MET A 66 -7.33 -15.44 -19.91
C MET A 66 -7.95 -16.32 -20.99
N LEU A 67 -8.12 -17.59 -20.67
CA LEU A 67 -8.72 -18.61 -21.53
C LEU A 67 -10.25 -18.54 -21.41
N THR A 68 -10.90 -18.18 -22.51
CA THR A 68 -12.34 -18.01 -22.56
C THR A 68 -13.04 -19.37 -22.52
N GLY A 69 -13.96 -19.55 -21.58
CA GLY A 69 -14.89 -20.69 -21.54
C GLY A 69 -16.19 -20.35 -22.26
N MET A 70 -16.54 -21.11 -23.30
CA MET A 70 -17.77 -20.91 -24.08
C MET A 70 -18.89 -21.87 -23.64
N SER A 71 -18.57 -23.02 -23.06
CA SER A 71 -19.52 -23.98 -22.49
C SER A 71 -18.88 -24.84 -21.38
N LEU A 72 -19.68 -25.70 -20.72
CA LEU A 72 -19.18 -26.66 -19.73
C LEU A 72 -18.11 -27.62 -20.28
N ALA A 73 -18.15 -27.92 -21.59
CA ALA A 73 -17.18 -28.80 -22.23
C ALA A 73 -15.75 -28.24 -22.22
N ASP A 74 -15.60 -26.91 -22.13
CA ASP A 74 -14.31 -26.24 -22.19
C ASP A 74 -13.57 -26.25 -20.84
N VAL A 75 -14.30 -26.37 -19.73
CA VAL A 75 -13.75 -26.20 -18.37
C VAL A 75 -12.55 -27.10 -18.13
N SER A 76 -12.68 -28.41 -18.40
CA SER A 76 -11.60 -29.37 -18.16
C SER A 76 -10.38 -29.11 -19.06
N HIS A 77 -10.60 -28.62 -20.28
CA HIS A 77 -9.52 -28.29 -21.21
C HIS A 77 -8.73 -27.07 -20.72
N ASN A 78 -9.43 -25.98 -20.37
CA ASN A 78 -8.81 -24.77 -19.86
C ASN A 78 -8.06 -25.03 -18.54
N GLU A 79 -8.64 -25.81 -17.62
CA GLU A 79 -7.96 -26.25 -16.39
C GLU A 79 -6.67 -27.03 -16.67
N SER A 80 -6.64 -27.85 -17.72
CA SER A 80 -5.44 -28.60 -18.09
C SER A 80 -4.30 -27.68 -18.57
N ILE A 81 -4.62 -26.62 -19.30
CA ILE A 81 -3.64 -25.62 -19.76
C ILE A 81 -3.12 -24.80 -18.59
N VAL A 82 -4.02 -24.36 -17.70
CA VAL A 82 -3.65 -23.62 -16.49
C VAL A 82 -2.71 -24.44 -15.61
N LYS A 83 -2.94 -25.75 -15.44
CA LYS A 83 -2.00 -26.63 -14.71
C LYS A 83 -0.61 -26.69 -15.34
N LEU A 84 -0.50 -26.55 -16.66
CA LEU A 84 0.78 -26.54 -17.37
C LEU A 84 1.48 -25.17 -17.35
N ARG A 85 0.73 -24.08 -17.13
CA ARG A 85 1.19 -22.69 -17.17
C ARG A 85 0.54 -21.83 -16.06
N PRO A 86 0.64 -22.21 -14.78
CA PRO A 86 -0.15 -21.60 -13.70
C PRO A 86 0.21 -20.13 -13.43
N ALA A 87 1.45 -19.71 -13.74
CA ALA A 87 1.87 -18.32 -13.60
C ALA A 87 1.35 -17.41 -14.73
N GLN A 88 0.95 -17.98 -15.86
CA GLN A 88 0.62 -17.24 -17.09
C GLN A 88 -0.88 -17.30 -17.42
N CYS A 89 -1.54 -18.44 -17.20
CA CYS A 89 -2.90 -18.68 -17.67
C CYS A 89 -3.94 -18.60 -16.55
N TYR A 90 -5.10 -18.03 -16.89
CA TYR A 90 -6.32 -17.96 -16.10
C TYR A 90 -7.48 -18.37 -16.99
N TYR A 91 -8.67 -18.61 -16.44
CA TYR A 91 -9.81 -19.03 -17.27
C TYR A 91 -11.14 -18.52 -16.75
N THR A 92 -12.14 -18.50 -17.63
CA THR A 92 -13.52 -18.19 -17.27
C THR A 92 -14.38 -19.45 -17.28
N ILE A 93 -15.49 -19.42 -16.52
CA ILE A 93 -16.51 -20.46 -16.55
C ILE A 93 -17.87 -19.79 -16.77
N GLY A 94 -18.57 -20.17 -17.84
CA GLY A 94 -19.87 -19.63 -18.24
C GLY A 94 -20.36 -20.29 -19.53
N VAL A 95 -21.51 -19.84 -20.03
CA VAL A 95 -22.09 -20.34 -21.28
C VAL A 95 -22.39 -19.18 -22.24
N HIS A 96 -21.67 -19.20 -23.34
CA HIS A 96 -21.74 -18.21 -24.41
C HIS A 96 -23.11 -18.22 -25.10
N PRO A 97 -23.64 -17.10 -25.64
CA PRO A 97 -24.92 -17.06 -26.34
C PRO A 97 -25.08 -18.11 -27.46
N TYR A 98 -24.01 -18.38 -28.22
CA TYR A 98 -23.89 -19.50 -29.17
C TYR A 98 -24.30 -20.88 -28.60
N HIS A 99 -24.00 -21.14 -27.32
CA HIS A 99 -24.30 -22.38 -26.60
C HIS A 99 -25.55 -22.25 -25.71
N ALA A 100 -26.33 -21.17 -25.80
CA ALA A 100 -27.47 -20.91 -24.93
C ALA A 100 -28.52 -22.05 -24.96
N SER A 101 -28.71 -22.69 -26.11
CA SER A 101 -29.62 -23.84 -26.27
C SER A 101 -29.26 -25.05 -25.39
N GLU A 102 -28.00 -25.18 -24.96
CA GLU A 102 -27.57 -26.25 -24.06
C GLU A 102 -28.23 -26.15 -22.66
N LEU A 103 -28.56 -24.93 -22.22
CA LEU A 103 -29.26 -24.73 -20.95
C LEU A 103 -30.71 -25.23 -20.99
N ASP A 104 -31.32 -25.35 -22.17
CA ASP A 104 -32.71 -25.81 -22.32
C ASP A 104 -32.78 -27.28 -22.76
N GLY A 105 -31.71 -27.83 -23.34
CA GLY A 105 -31.64 -29.20 -23.85
C GLY A 105 -31.69 -30.29 -22.78
N GLY A 106 -32.88 -30.80 -22.47
CA GLY A 106 -33.06 -32.11 -21.82
C GLY A 106 -32.93 -32.17 -20.29
N GLY A 107 -32.75 -31.03 -19.61
CA GLY A 107 -32.74 -31.03 -18.14
C GLY A 107 -32.42 -29.72 -17.44
N GLY A 108 -32.40 -28.58 -18.12
CA GLY A 108 -31.79 -27.27 -17.76
C GLY A 108 -31.41 -26.93 -16.31
N LYS A 109 -32.22 -27.30 -15.32
CA LYS A 109 -31.82 -27.28 -13.90
C LYS A 109 -30.55 -28.10 -13.61
N ALA A 110 -30.38 -29.25 -14.27
CA ALA A 110 -29.22 -30.11 -14.15
C ALA A 110 -27.96 -29.44 -14.72
N TYR A 111 -28.07 -28.78 -15.88
CA TYR A 111 -26.94 -28.06 -16.49
C TYR A 111 -26.50 -26.88 -15.61
N LEU A 112 -27.44 -26.07 -15.13
CA LEU A 112 -27.13 -24.96 -14.20
C LEU A 112 -26.54 -25.47 -12.87
N ALA A 113 -27.00 -26.62 -12.37
CA ALA A 113 -26.43 -27.23 -11.17
C ALA A 113 -24.98 -27.72 -11.40
N GLU A 114 -24.69 -28.29 -12.57
CA GLU A 114 -23.32 -28.67 -12.94
C GLU A 114 -22.42 -27.44 -13.10
N LEU A 115 -22.91 -26.37 -13.75
CA LEU A 115 -22.22 -25.09 -13.83
C LEU A 115 -21.92 -24.51 -12.45
N GLU A 116 -22.92 -24.50 -11.54
CA GLU A 116 -22.75 -24.07 -10.14
C GLU A 116 -21.65 -24.88 -9.45
N GLN A 117 -21.65 -26.21 -9.65
CA GLN A 117 -20.65 -27.09 -9.06
C GLN A 117 -19.24 -26.81 -9.61
N LYS A 118 -19.08 -26.62 -10.92
CA LYS A 118 -17.77 -26.32 -11.54
C LYS A 118 -17.18 -25.01 -11.02
N VAL A 119 -18.00 -23.96 -10.91
CA VAL A 119 -17.56 -22.68 -10.34
C VAL A 119 -17.15 -22.85 -8.88
N LYS A 120 -17.95 -23.53 -8.06
CA LYS A 120 -17.62 -23.81 -6.65
C LYS A 120 -16.34 -24.62 -6.51
N SER A 121 -16.13 -25.63 -7.35
CA SER A 121 -14.91 -26.43 -7.35
C SER A 121 -13.68 -25.62 -7.76
N ALA A 122 -13.80 -24.73 -8.75
CA ALA A 122 -12.72 -23.85 -9.18
C ALA A 122 -12.32 -22.83 -8.09
N LEU A 123 -13.31 -22.25 -7.40
CA LEU A 123 -13.10 -21.31 -6.29
C LEU A 123 -12.51 -21.97 -5.03
N ALA A 124 -12.75 -23.27 -4.82
CA ALA A 124 -12.26 -24.01 -3.66
C ALA A 124 -10.81 -24.52 -3.80
N GLN A 125 -10.16 -24.28 -4.94
CA GLN A 125 -8.75 -24.65 -5.13
C GLN A 125 -7.84 -23.76 -4.27
N GLU A 126 -6.75 -24.31 -3.74
CA GLU A 126 -5.76 -23.58 -2.91
C GLU A 126 -5.23 -22.33 -3.61
N THR A 127 -5.06 -22.39 -4.93
CA THR A 127 -4.84 -21.23 -5.79
C THR A 127 -5.94 -21.20 -6.85
N ALA A 128 -6.91 -20.29 -6.68
CA ALA A 128 -7.99 -20.12 -7.64
C ALA A 128 -7.46 -19.45 -8.93
N HIS A 129 -7.55 -20.15 -10.06
CA HIS A 129 -7.19 -19.63 -11.39
C HIS A 129 -8.39 -19.21 -12.24
N ILE A 130 -9.61 -19.42 -11.73
CA ILE A 130 -10.82 -18.85 -12.32
C ILE A 130 -10.77 -17.32 -12.16
N ALA A 131 -10.78 -16.60 -13.27
CA ALA A 131 -10.64 -15.14 -13.29
C ALA A 131 -11.98 -14.40 -13.39
N ALA A 132 -12.98 -15.00 -14.03
CA ALA A 132 -14.30 -14.40 -14.20
C ALA A 132 -15.40 -15.46 -14.39
N PHE A 133 -16.64 -15.06 -14.13
CA PHE A 133 -17.82 -15.83 -14.55
C PHE A 133 -18.29 -15.33 -15.93
N GLY A 134 -18.30 -16.23 -16.90
CA GLY A 134 -18.51 -15.94 -18.31
C GLY A 134 -17.72 -16.90 -19.19
N GLU A 135 -17.86 -16.86 -20.50
CA GLU A 135 -18.50 -15.80 -21.27
C GLU A 135 -20.03 -15.96 -21.31
N LEU A 136 -20.78 -14.90 -20.98
CA LEU A 136 -22.26 -14.90 -21.04
C LEU A 136 -22.78 -13.58 -21.62
N GLY A 137 -23.95 -13.60 -22.26
CA GLY A 137 -24.52 -12.39 -22.84
C GLY A 137 -25.41 -12.66 -24.04
N LEU A 138 -25.39 -11.77 -25.03
CA LEU A 138 -26.27 -11.81 -26.22
C LEU A 138 -25.48 -11.58 -27.52
N ASP A 139 -25.74 -12.42 -28.52
CA ASP A 139 -25.18 -12.32 -29.87
C ASP A 139 -26.28 -12.53 -30.93
N TYR A 140 -26.81 -11.42 -31.45
CA TYR A 140 -27.86 -11.45 -32.48
C TYR A 140 -27.32 -11.66 -33.90
N ASP A 141 -26.01 -11.80 -34.08
CA ASP A 141 -25.43 -12.27 -35.35
C ASP A 141 -25.41 -13.81 -35.44
N LYS A 142 -25.82 -14.52 -34.37
CA LYS A 142 -25.78 -15.98 -34.23
C LYS A 142 -27.13 -16.61 -33.93
N GLU A 143 -28.22 -16.02 -34.42
CA GLU A 143 -29.58 -16.53 -34.23
C GLU A 143 -29.79 -17.96 -34.77
N GLU A 144 -28.94 -18.41 -35.72
CA GLU A 144 -28.95 -19.78 -36.24
C GLU A 144 -28.55 -20.85 -35.20
N HIS A 145 -27.86 -20.46 -34.12
CA HIS A 145 -27.43 -21.36 -33.04
C HIS A 145 -28.38 -21.34 -31.84
N ALA A 146 -28.90 -20.17 -31.50
CA ALA A 146 -29.91 -19.97 -30.47
C ALA A 146 -30.73 -18.72 -30.78
N SER A 147 -32.06 -18.83 -30.73
CA SER A 147 -32.95 -17.68 -30.96
C SER A 147 -32.76 -16.59 -29.88
N LYS A 148 -33.16 -15.35 -30.17
CA LYS A 148 -33.06 -14.23 -29.22
C LYS A 148 -33.69 -14.56 -27.86
N ASP A 149 -34.85 -15.21 -27.86
CA ASP A 149 -35.55 -15.59 -26.63
C ASP A 149 -34.76 -16.61 -25.80
N VAL A 150 -34.14 -17.60 -26.47
CA VAL A 150 -33.28 -18.61 -25.82
C VAL A 150 -32.04 -17.94 -25.23
N GLN A 151 -31.39 -17.05 -25.98
CA GLN A 151 -30.23 -16.31 -25.48
C GLN A 151 -30.57 -15.41 -24.29
N LYS A 152 -31.66 -14.64 -24.36
CA LYS A 152 -32.13 -13.77 -23.25
C LYS A 152 -32.43 -14.59 -22.00
N LYS A 153 -33.09 -15.74 -22.16
CA LYS A 153 -33.37 -16.65 -21.06
C LYS A 153 -32.08 -17.20 -20.45
N ALA A 154 -31.17 -17.74 -21.26
CA ALA A 154 -29.89 -18.29 -20.80
C ALA A 154 -29.01 -17.24 -20.11
N PHE A 155 -28.99 -16.01 -20.63
CA PHE A 155 -28.25 -14.90 -20.02
C PHE A 155 -28.81 -14.58 -18.62
N LYS A 156 -30.15 -14.45 -18.51
CA LYS A 156 -30.82 -14.19 -17.24
C LYS A 156 -30.63 -15.33 -16.24
N ASP A 157 -30.77 -16.58 -16.66
CA ASP A 157 -30.62 -17.75 -15.79
C ASP A 157 -29.19 -17.83 -15.20
N GLN A 158 -28.17 -17.48 -15.98
CA GLN A 158 -26.78 -17.41 -15.52
C GLN A 158 -26.54 -16.23 -14.55
N LEU A 159 -27.12 -15.06 -14.82
CA LEU A 159 -27.05 -13.92 -13.90
C LEU A 159 -27.76 -14.21 -12.57
N ASP A 160 -28.93 -14.84 -12.61
CA ASP A 160 -29.67 -15.24 -11.41
C ASP A 160 -28.87 -16.28 -10.61
N LEU A 161 -28.21 -17.24 -11.28
CA LEU A 161 -27.31 -18.20 -10.64
C LEU A 161 -26.12 -17.50 -9.95
N PHE A 162 -25.50 -16.56 -10.65
CA PHE A 162 -24.37 -15.79 -10.14
C PHE A 162 -24.77 -14.96 -8.90
N VAL A 163 -25.87 -14.22 -8.99
CA VAL A 163 -26.41 -13.40 -7.88
C VAL A 163 -26.83 -14.27 -6.70
N LYS A 164 -27.50 -15.41 -6.94
CA LYS A 164 -27.88 -16.36 -5.88
C LYS A 164 -26.68 -16.82 -5.06
N ASN A 165 -25.55 -17.09 -5.72
CA ASN A 165 -24.37 -17.64 -5.06
C ASN A 165 -23.40 -16.58 -4.51
N GLN A 166 -23.58 -15.29 -4.87
CA GLN A 166 -22.72 -14.19 -4.42
C GLN A 166 -21.22 -14.47 -4.67
N TRP A 167 -20.88 -15.06 -5.83
CA TRP A 167 -19.50 -15.39 -6.17
C TRP A 167 -18.67 -14.12 -6.31
N ASP A 168 -17.55 -14.05 -5.58
CA ASP A 168 -16.61 -12.92 -5.62
C ASP A 168 -15.74 -12.93 -6.88
N LEU A 169 -16.39 -12.87 -8.05
CA LEU A 169 -15.79 -12.88 -9.38
C LEU A 169 -16.33 -11.70 -10.20
N PRO A 170 -15.56 -11.09 -11.10
CA PRO A 170 -16.12 -10.21 -12.12
C PRO A 170 -16.93 -11.02 -13.15
N LEU A 171 -17.86 -10.35 -13.84
CA LEU A 171 -18.52 -10.91 -15.02
C LEU A 171 -17.68 -10.69 -16.29
N PHE A 172 -17.68 -11.67 -17.18
CA PHE A 172 -17.08 -11.58 -18.53
C PHE A 172 -18.19 -11.69 -19.59
N LEU A 173 -18.54 -10.56 -20.20
CA LEU A 173 -19.82 -10.32 -20.85
C LEU A 173 -19.70 -10.16 -22.36
N HIS A 174 -20.58 -10.83 -23.12
CA HIS A 174 -20.67 -10.71 -24.58
C HIS A 174 -21.85 -9.85 -25.01
N CYS A 175 -21.63 -8.91 -25.93
CA CYS A 175 -22.72 -8.13 -26.54
C CYS A 175 -22.44 -7.85 -28.02
N ARG A 176 -23.26 -8.44 -28.91
CA ARG A 176 -23.21 -8.18 -30.36
C ARG A 176 -24.61 -7.97 -30.93
N ASN A 177 -24.82 -6.81 -31.55
CA ASN A 177 -26.10 -6.39 -32.17
C ASN A 177 -27.33 -6.56 -31.26
N ALA A 178 -27.14 -6.49 -29.94
CA ALA A 178 -28.14 -6.78 -28.92
C ALA A 178 -28.10 -5.79 -27.74
N PHE A 179 -27.60 -4.56 -27.97
CA PHE A 179 -27.24 -3.62 -26.91
C PHE A 179 -28.38 -3.26 -25.96
N ASP A 180 -29.56 -2.92 -26.49
CA ASP A 180 -30.70 -2.48 -25.68
C ASP A 180 -31.19 -3.62 -24.76
N ASP A 181 -31.41 -4.81 -25.34
CA ASP A 181 -31.79 -6.01 -24.57
C ASP A 181 -30.72 -6.42 -23.56
N PHE A 182 -29.43 -6.25 -23.89
CA PHE A 182 -28.32 -6.51 -22.98
C PHE A 182 -28.36 -5.57 -21.78
N VAL A 183 -28.52 -4.26 -22.01
CA VAL A 183 -28.61 -3.24 -20.95
C VAL A 183 -29.84 -3.45 -20.09
N ASP A 184 -30.99 -3.78 -20.69
CA ASP A 184 -32.24 -4.04 -19.98
C ASP A 184 -32.13 -5.25 -19.03
N ILE A 185 -31.43 -6.31 -19.46
CA ILE A 185 -31.19 -7.49 -18.62
C ILE A 185 -30.14 -7.21 -17.53
N MET A 186 -29.08 -6.46 -17.85
CA MET A 186 -27.99 -6.18 -16.91
C MET A 186 -28.38 -5.19 -15.82
N THR A 187 -29.13 -4.14 -16.14
CA THR A 187 -29.41 -3.01 -15.24
C THR A 187 -29.97 -3.46 -13.88
N PRO A 188 -30.99 -4.36 -13.79
CA PRO A 188 -31.52 -4.84 -12.51
C PRO A 188 -30.55 -5.70 -11.69
N CYS A 189 -29.51 -6.24 -12.34
CA CYS A 189 -28.50 -7.09 -11.71
C CYS A 189 -27.32 -6.28 -11.17
N MET A 190 -27.01 -5.10 -11.73
CA MET A 190 -25.84 -4.30 -11.36
C MET A 190 -25.75 -4.03 -9.85
N GLU A 191 -26.87 -3.70 -9.21
CA GLU A 191 -26.95 -3.46 -7.76
C GLU A 191 -26.78 -4.72 -6.90
N LYS A 192 -26.71 -5.91 -7.49
CA LYS A 192 -26.61 -7.20 -6.80
C LYS A 192 -25.26 -7.90 -6.98
N LEU A 193 -24.43 -7.44 -7.90
CA LEU A 193 -23.12 -8.04 -8.16
C LEU A 193 -22.09 -7.64 -7.08
N PRO A 194 -21.20 -8.54 -6.63
CA PRO A 194 -20.11 -8.21 -5.70
C PRO A 194 -19.00 -7.42 -6.39
N ARG A 195 -18.74 -7.75 -7.65
CA ARG A 195 -17.82 -7.07 -8.57
C ARG A 195 -18.60 -6.68 -9.84
N GLY A 196 -18.14 -5.69 -10.60
CA GLY A 196 -18.68 -5.37 -11.91
C GLY A 196 -18.22 -6.38 -12.95
N GLY A 197 -18.03 -5.94 -14.18
CA GLY A 197 -17.67 -6.85 -15.27
C GLY A 197 -17.04 -6.14 -16.44
N LEU A 198 -16.55 -6.95 -17.36
CA LEU A 198 -15.96 -6.54 -18.62
C LEU A 198 -16.91 -6.90 -19.75
N VAL A 199 -17.33 -5.93 -20.56
CA VAL A 199 -17.94 -6.21 -21.86
C VAL A 199 -16.82 -6.39 -22.86
N HIS A 200 -16.61 -7.64 -23.27
CA HIS A 200 -15.48 -7.98 -24.12
C HIS A 200 -15.79 -7.78 -25.60
N SER A 201 -14.75 -7.65 -26.41
CA SER A 201 -14.79 -7.55 -27.88
C SER A 201 -15.81 -6.51 -28.35
N PHE A 202 -15.90 -5.39 -27.63
CA PHE A 202 -16.99 -4.45 -27.82
C PHE A 202 -16.81 -3.70 -29.14
N VAL A 203 -17.88 -3.72 -29.95
CA VAL A 203 -17.99 -2.96 -31.19
C VAL A 203 -19.37 -2.31 -31.17
N GLY A 204 -19.37 -1.00 -30.91
CA GLY A 204 -20.57 -0.19 -30.82
C GLY A 204 -20.22 1.29 -30.97
N SER A 205 -21.19 2.16 -30.70
CA SER A 205 -21.01 3.61 -30.73
C SER A 205 -20.41 4.16 -29.42
N ALA A 206 -19.93 5.40 -29.45
CA ALA A 206 -19.43 6.07 -28.25
C ALA A 206 -20.52 6.17 -27.15
N THR A 207 -21.76 6.48 -27.54
CA THR A 207 -22.90 6.56 -26.60
C THR A 207 -23.20 5.23 -25.94
N GLN A 208 -23.10 4.13 -26.68
CA GLN A 208 -23.28 2.79 -26.12
C GLN A 208 -22.17 2.46 -25.13
N MET A 209 -20.91 2.76 -25.46
CA MET A 209 -19.78 2.59 -24.54
C MET A 209 -19.95 3.43 -23.27
N GLU A 210 -20.31 4.71 -23.39
CA GLU A 210 -20.57 5.60 -22.26
C GLU A 210 -21.66 5.03 -21.34
N LYS A 211 -22.72 4.44 -21.93
CA LYS A 211 -23.76 3.76 -21.17
C LYS A 211 -23.22 2.55 -20.40
N LEU A 212 -22.36 1.72 -20.98
CA LEU A 212 -21.71 0.60 -20.27
C LEU A 212 -20.85 1.10 -19.11
N VAL A 213 -20.03 2.13 -19.35
CA VAL A 213 -19.19 2.75 -18.33
C VAL A 213 -20.04 3.34 -17.19
N SER A 214 -21.17 3.98 -17.51
CA SER A 214 -22.09 4.53 -16.50
C SER A 214 -22.73 3.46 -15.61
N LEU A 215 -22.85 2.22 -16.10
CA LEU A 215 -23.29 1.08 -15.29
C LEU A 215 -22.16 0.53 -14.41
N GLY A 216 -20.93 1.01 -14.57
CA GLY A 216 -19.74 0.55 -13.87
C GLY A 216 -19.03 -0.61 -14.56
N LEU A 217 -19.36 -0.91 -15.82
CA LEU A 217 -18.69 -1.96 -16.60
C LEU A 217 -17.42 -1.43 -17.29
N GLY A 218 -16.40 -2.27 -17.40
CA GLY A 218 -15.25 -2.03 -18.26
C GLY A 218 -15.53 -2.50 -19.69
N VAL A 219 -14.67 -2.08 -20.62
CA VAL A 219 -14.72 -2.46 -22.03
C VAL A 219 -13.33 -2.90 -22.50
N SER A 220 -13.24 -4.03 -23.19
CA SER A 220 -12.03 -4.41 -23.92
C SER A 220 -12.18 -4.23 -25.42
N VAL A 221 -11.04 -4.01 -26.07
CA VAL A 221 -10.95 -3.73 -27.50
C VAL A 221 -9.91 -4.62 -28.16
N ASN A 222 -10.17 -4.97 -29.41
CA ASN A 222 -9.33 -5.82 -30.24
C ASN A 222 -9.42 -5.41 -31.72
N GLY A 223 -8.93 -6.25 -32.64
CA GLY A 223 -8.96 -5.95 -34.07
C GLY A 223 -10.34 -5.69 -34.67
N PHE A 224 -11.42 -6.23 -34.09
CA PHE A 224 -12.80 -5.95 -34.52
C PHE A 224 -13.24 -4.52 -34.18
N SER A 225 -12.73 -3.95 -33.08
CA SER A 225 -13.03 -2.58 -32.64
C SER A 225 -12.41 -1.50 -33.55
N PHE A 226 -11.59 -1.88 -34.54
CA PHE A 226 -10.85 -0.95 -35.41
C PHE A 226 -11.32 -0.95 -36.88
N GLN A 227 -12.49 -1.52 -37.17
CA GLN A 227 -12.95 -1.74 -38.55
C GLN A 227 -13.76 -0.58 -39.15
N SER A 228 -14.32 0.32 -38.33
CA SER A 228 -15.22 1.40 -38.77
C SER A 228 -14.90 2.72 -38.08
N THR A 229 -15.18 3.85 -38.72
CA THR A 229 -14.97 5.19 -38.11
C THR A 229 -15.73 5.37 -36.79
N GLU A 230 -16.96 4.85 -36.71
CA GLU A 230 -17.76 4.91 -35.49
C GLU A 230 -17.10 4.13 -34.34
N SER A 231 -16.57 2.94 -34.61
CA SER A 231 -15.85 2.15 -33.61
C SER A 231 -14.53 2.81 -33.19
N LEU A 232 -13.82 3.46 -34.12
CA LEU A 232 -12.61 4.22 -33.78
C LEU A 232 -12.93 5.43 -32.89
N GLU A 233 -14.05 6.12 -33.13
CA GLU A 233 -14.53 7.20 -32.26
C GLU A 233 -14.84 6.67 -30.86
N MET A 234 -15.54 5.53 -30.77
CA MET A 234 -15.80 4.85 -29.50
C MET A 234 -14.50 4.54 -28.75
N VAL A 235 -13.52 3.90 -29.41
CA VAL A 235 -12.21 3.57 -28.82
C VAL A 235 -11.49 4.82 -28.31
N SER A 236 -11.50 5.90 -29.09
CA SER A 236 -10.84 7.16 -28.70
C SER A 236 -11.41 7.75 -27.40
N LYS A 237 -12.68 7.47 -27.09
CA LYS A 237 -13.41 8.00 -25.94
C LYS A 237 -13.43 7.08 -24.71
N ILE A 238 -12.99 5.82 -24.80
CA ILE A 238 -12.97 4.91 -23.65
C ILE A 238 -12.06 5.50 -22.55
N PRO A 239 -12.55 5.68 -21.31
CA PRO A 239 -11.70 6.08 -20.19
C PRO A 239 -10.60 5.06 -19.91
N LEU A 240 -9.37 5.52 -19.63
CA LEU A 240 -8.23 4.61 -19.43
C LEU A 240 -8.43 3.67 -18.23
N ASP A 241 -9.13 4.12 -17.19
CA ASP A 241 -9.50 3.32 -16.00
C ASP A 241 -10.63 2.31 -16.27
N ARG A 242 -11.20 2.30 -17.48
CA ARG A 242 -12.25 1.37 -17.93
C ARG A 242 -11.86 0.54 -19.14
N LEU A 243 -10.63 0.69 -19.62
CA LEU A 243 -10.10 0.03 -20.79
C LEU A 243 -9.33 -1.25 -20.42
N GLN A 244 -9.61 -2.35 -21.12
CA GLN A 244 -8.72 -3.52 -21.17
C GLN A 244 -8.36 -3.84 -22.63
N LEU A 245 -7.33 -4.65 -22.83
CA LEU A 245 -6.85 -5.03 -24.17
C LEU A 245 -6.96 -6.54 -24.35
N GLU A 246 -7.34 -6.97 -25.54
CA GLU A 246 -7.41 -8.38 -25.89
C GLU A 246 -7.11 -8.61 -27.37
N THR A 247 -6.85 -9.87 -27.73
CA THR A 247 -6.72 -10.27 -29.14
C THR A 247 -7.96 -10.95 -29.69
N ASP A 248 -8.77 -11.58 -28.82
CA ASP A 248 -9.85 -12.50 -29.21
C ASP A 248 -9.32 -13.67 -30.07
N ALA A 249 -8.06 -14.06 -29.84
CA ALA A 249 -7.38 -15.07 -30.64
C ALA A 249 -8.12 -16.43 -30.56
N PRO A 250 -8.29 -17.13 -31.70
CA PRO A 250 -7.56 -16.98 -32.96
C PRO A 250 -8.12 -15.92 -33.93
N TRP A 251 -9.13 -15.15 -33.53
CA TRP A 251 -9.81 -14.13 -34.35
C TRP A 251 -9.23 -12.73 -34.14
N GLY A 252 -9.88 -11.70 -34.69
CA GLY A 252 -9.49 -10.31 -34.45
C GLY A 252 -8.15 -9.90 -35.09
N GLU A 253 -7.69 -10.57 -36.16
CA GLU A 253 -6.41 -10.26 -36.80
C GLU A 253 -6.34 -8.81 -37.31
N LEU A 254 -5.34 -8.06 -36.84
CA LEU A 254 -4.97 -6.75 -37.37
C LEU A 254 -4.20 -6.89 -38.68
N LYS A 255 -4.92 -6.81 -39.80
CA LYS A 255 -4.32 -6.91 -41.14
C LYS A 255 -3.32 -5.79 -41.39
N ALA A 256 -2.08 -6.14 -41.76
CA ALA A 256 -1.01 -5.18 -42.08
C ALA A 256 -1.38 -4.17 -43.19
N ALA A 257 -2.32 -4.51 -44.06
CA ALA A 257 -2.81 -3.62 -45.12
C ALA A 257 -3.81 -2.55 -44.64
N SER A 258 -4.32 -2.64 -43.41
CA SER A 258 -5.27 -1.68 -42.83
C SER A 258 -4.62 -0.30 -42.67
N GLU A 259 -5.34 0.76 -43.03
CA GLU A 259 -4.86 2.14 -42.86
C GLU A 259 -4.63 2.50 -41.38
N VAL A 260 -5.40 1.91 -40.47
CA VAL A 260 -5.21 2.08 -39.01
C VAL A 260 -3.85 1.51 -38.58
N VAL A 261 -3.53 0.31 -39.06
CA VAL A 261 -2.26 -0.38 -38.72
C VAL A 261 -1.08 0.35 -39.36
N LYS A 262 -1.20 0.77 -40.63
CA LYS A 262 -0.15 1.57 -41.28
C LYS A 262 0.12 2.88 -40.55
N ARG A 263 -0.91 3.50 -39.99
CA ARG A 263 -0.79 4.79 -39.29
C ARG A 263 -0.18 4.66 -37.90
N TYR A 264 -0.64 3.72 -37.08
CA TYR A 264 -0.30 3.71 -35.66
C TYR A 264 0.71 2.62 -35.25
N CYS A 265 0.94 1.60 -36.08
CA CYS A 265 1.82 0.48 -35.74
C CYS A 265 3.20 0.58 -36.42
N GLU A 266 3.63 1.76 -36.88
CA GLU A 266 4.95 1.96 -37.49
C GLU A 266 6.08 1.53 -36.53
N ASN A 267 5.92 1.84 -35.24
CA ASN A 267 6.89 1.55 -34.18
C ASN A 267 6.68 0.19 -33.49
N ALA A 268 5.82 -0.69 -34.03
CA ALA A 268 5.56 -2.00 -33.44
C ALA A 268 6.75 -2.96 -33.59
N ARG A 269 6.97 -3.82 -32.60
CA ARG A 269 7.94 -4.92 -32.68
C ARG A 269 7.58 -5.88 -33.82
N ALA A 270 8.62 -6.47 -34.41
CA ALA A 270 8.46 -7.48 -35.43
C ALA A 270 7.71 -8.71 -34.86
N LEU A 271 6.70 -9.18 -35.59
CA LEU A 271 6.02 -10.43 -35.22
C LEU A 271 6.89 -11.65 -35.54
N PRO A 272 6.66 -12.77 -34.85
CA PRO A 272 7.22 -14.05 -35.25
C PRO A 272 6.89 -14.39 -36.70
N GLN A 273 7.76 -15.18 -37.34
CA GLN A 273 7.55 -15.61 -38.73
C GLN A 273 6.19 -16.32 -38.87
N SER A 274 5.41 -15.98 -39.90
CA SER A 274 4.12 -16.61 -40.17
C SER A 274 4.16 -17.51 -41.41
N LYS A 275 3.78 -18.78 -41.25
CA LYS A 275 3.76 -19.81 -42.31
C LYS A 275 2.34 -20.23 -42.67
N LYS A 276 2.15 -20.77 -43.87
CA LYS A 276 0.85 -21.36 -44.25
C LYS A 276 0.58 -22.59 -43.37
N ARG A 277 -0.70 -22.86 -43.08
CA ARG A 277 -1.14 -24.00 -42.23
C ARG A 277 -0.62 -25.37 -42.70
N ASP A 278 -0.39 -25.57 -44.00
CA ASP A 278 0.16 -26.80 -44.59
C ASP A 278 1.71 -26.88 -44.54
N LYS A 279 2.37 -25.82 -44.05
CA LYS A 279 3.82 -25.73 -43.83
C LYS A 279 4.11 -25.29 -42.39
N TRP A 280 3.28 -25.75 -41.46
CA TRP A 280 3.36 -25.38 -40.05
C TRP A 280 4.71 -25.73 -39.42
N ASP A 281 5.11 -24.94 -38.45
CA ASP A 281 6.34 -25.05 -37.67
C ASP A 281 6.06 -24.49 -36.28
N ALA A 282 6.36 -25.25 -35.22
CA ALA A 282 6.05 -24.88 -33.84
C ALA A 282 6.62 -23.52 -33.40
N LYS A 283 7.67 -23.01 -34.06
CA LYS A 283 8.28 -21.71 -33.75
C LYS A 283 7.63 -20.55 -34.51
N CYS A 284 6.76 -20.84 -35.47
CA CYS A 284 6.13 -19.85 -36.35
C CYS A 284 4.65 -19.67 -36.01
N MET A 285 4.12 -18.49 -36.32
CA MET A 285 2.67 -18.26 -36.38
C MET A 285 2.07 -18.97 -37.61
N VAL A 286 0.74 -19.14 -37.61
CA VAL A 286 -0.02 -19.59 -38.77
C VAL A 286 -0.67 -18.39 -39.46
N LYS A 287 -0.56 -18.30 -40.78
CA LYS A 287 -1.20 -17.24 -41.58
C LYS A 287 -2.71 -17.23 -41.36
N GLU A 288 -3.29 -16.04 -41.18
CA GLU A 288 -4.72 -15.81 -40.93
C GLU A 288 -5.23 -16.31 -39.56
N ARG A 289 -4.34 -16.80 -38.68
CA ARG A 289 -4.66 -17.14 -37.29
C ARG A 289 -4.02 -16.12 -36.37
N ASN A 290 -4.83 -15.37 -35.63
CA ASN A 290 -4.32 -14.42 -34.64
C ASN A 290 -3.78 -15.15 -33.40
N GLU A 291 -2.91 -14.48 -32.65
CA GLU A 291 -2.30 -15.00 -31.42
C GLU A 291 -2.01 -13.84 -30.46
N SER A 292 -1.94 -14.11 -29.15
CA SER A 292 -1.68 -13.08 -28.13
C SER A 292 -0.40 -12.28 -28.35
N CYS A 293 0.60 -12.83 -29.04
CA CYS A 293 1.83 -12.09 -29.39
C CYS A 293 1.59 -10.85 -30.28
N THR A 294 0.39 -10.65 -30.81
CA THR A 294 0.01 -9.45 -31.57
C THR A 294 -0.48 -8.28 -30.70
N MET A 295 -0.62 -8.47 -29.38
CA MET A 295 -1.26 -7.52 -28.46
C MET A 295 -0.73 -6.08 -28.52
N GLU A 296 0.59 -5.91 -28.66
CA GLU A 296 1.20 -4.59 -28.76
C GLU A 296 0.59 -3.73 -29.88
N ARG A 297 0.16 -4.35 -30.97
CA ARG A 297 -0.50 -3.64 -32.08
C ARG A 297 -1.86 -3.09 -31.66
N VAL A 298 -2.59 -3.82 -30.82
CA VAL A 298 -3.85 -3.34 -30.24
C VAL A 298 -3.55 -2.12 -29.35
N ALA A 299 -2.55 -2.21 -28.47
CA ALA A 299 -2.15 -1.11 -27.59
C ALA A 299 -1.72 0.15 -28.38
N LEU A 300 -0.93 -0.01 -29.44
CA LEU A 300 -0.48 1.09 -30.29
C LEU A 300 -1.63 1.76 -31.05
N VAL A 301 -2.58 0.98 -31.57
CA VAL A 301 -3.78 1.55 -32.21
C VAL A 301 -4.58 2.37 -31.21
N VAL A 302 -4.81 1.84 -30.00
CA VAL A 302 -5.53 2.58 -28.96
C VAL A 302 -4.79 3.86 -28.57
N ALA A 303 -3.49 3.79 -28.31
CA ALA A 303 -2.66 4.95 -27.98
C ALA A 303 -2.71 6.02 -29.09
N GLY A 304 -2.64 5.59 -30.35
CA GLY A 304 -2.70 6.47 -31.51
C GLY A 304 -4.06 7.17 -31.67
N LEU A 305 -5.16 6.44 -31.47
CA LEU A 305 -6.51 7.02 -31.50
C LEU A 305 -6.75 8.00 -30.35
N LYS A 306 -6.18 7.75 -29.18
CA LYS A 306 -6.34 8.57 -27.98
C LYS A 306 -5.35 9.74 -27.90
N GLY A 307 -4.25 9.70 -28.66
CA GLY A 307 -3.20 10.72 -28.61
C GLY A 307 -2.35 10.68 -27.34
N VAL A 308 -2.18 9.50 -26.73
CA VAL A 308 -1.42 9.28 -25.49
C VAL A 308 -0.25 8.31 -25.72
N GLY A 309 0.64 8.15 -24.73
CA GLY A 309 1.71 7.16 -24.81
C GLY A 309 1.20 5.71 -24.78
N VAL A 310 1.88 4.81 -25.50
CA VAL A 310 1.58 3.36 -25.42
C VAL A 310 1.85 2.80 -24.01
N ASP A 311 2.81 3.39 -23.29
CA ASP A 311 3.12 3.07 -21.89
C ASP A 311 1.91 3.33 -20.98
N GLU A 312 1.19 4.44 -21.20
CA GLU A 312 -0.01 4.79 -20.42
C GLU A 312 -1.15 3.82 -20.68
N VAL A 313 -1.37 3.44 -21.94
CA VAL A 313 -2.40 2.46 -22.33
C VAL A 313 -2.07 1.09 -21.75
N ALA A 314 -0.83 0.64 -21.89
CA ALA A 314 -0.39 -0.66 -21.38
C ALA A 314 -0.51 -0.75 -19.85
N GLU A 315 -0.06 0.27 -19.12
CA GLU A 315 -0.14 0.28 -17.65
C GLU A 315 -1.59 0.42 -17.16
N ALA A 316 -2.42 1.23 -17.82
CA ALA A 316 -3.84 1.34 -17.48
C ALA A 316 -4.57 0.01 -17.69
N ALA A 317 -4.41 -0.61 -18.87
CA ALA A 317 -5.00 -1.92 -19.16
C ALA A 317 -4.50 -3.00 -18.19
N TRP A 318 -3.19 -3.02 -17.91
CA TRP A 318 -2.60 -3.95 -16.95
C TRP A 318 -3.20 -3.81 -15.54
N LYS A 319 -3.30 -2.56 -15.03
CA LYS A 319 -3.92 -2.26 -13.74
C LYS A 319 -5.38 -2.70 -13.71
N ASN A 320 -6.13 -2.42 -14.77
CA ASN A 320 -7.55 -2.78 -14.84
C ASN A 320 -7.73 -4.31 -14.85
N THR A 321 -6.83 -5.07 -15.47
CA THR A 321 -6.88 -6.54 -15.48
C THR A 321 -6.51 -7.16 -14.13
N HIS A 322 -5.51 -6.63 -13.43
CA HIS A 322 -5.07 -7.16 -12.12
C HIS A 322 -5.94 -6.70 -10.97
N SER A 323 -6.59 -5.55 -11.12
CA SER A 323 -7.38 -5.00 -10.04
C SER A 323 -8.49 -5.95 -9.67
N SER A 324 -9.17 -6.63 -10.62
CA SER A 324 -10.40 -7.44 -10.39
C SER A 324 -11.39 -6.82 -9.37
N THR A 325 -11.21 -5.53 -9.15
CA THR A 325 -11.87 -4.55 -8.32
C THR A 325 -12.34 -3.48 -9.28
N ILE A 326 -13.02 -3.92 -10.35
CA ILE A 326 -14.36 -3.40 -10.47
C ILE A 326 -15.11 -4.00 -9.27
N VAL A 327 -14.84 -3.56 -8.05
CA VAL A 327 -15.84 -3.69 -6.99
C VAL A 327 -17.00 -2.88 -7.55
N LYS A 328 -18.22 -3.14 -7.09
CA LYS A 328 -19.03 -1.96 -6.86
C LYS A 328 -18.14 -0.97 -6.08
N SER A 329 -17.66 0.06 -6.75
CA SER A 329 -17.85 1.32 -6.11
C SER A 329 -19.35 1.35 -5.86
N LYS A 330 -19.81 0.97 -4.66
CA LYS A 330 -20.94 1.67 -4.02
C LYS A 330 -20.62 3.10 -4.39
N MET A 331 -21.34 3.65 -5.38
CA MET A 331 -20.94 4.80 -6.21
C MET A 331 -19.81 5.51 -5.51
N ALA A 332 -18.55 5.34 -5.99
CA ALA A 332 -17.36 5.79 -5.28
C ALA A 332 -17.73 7.17 -4.74
N PHE A 333 -17.89 7.25 -3.42
CA PHE A 333 -18.51 8.43 -2.84
C PHE A 333 -17.57 9.55 -3.23
N ASP A 334 -18.01 10.37 -4.18
CA ASP A 334 -17.14 11.29 -4.86
C ASP A 334 -16.81 12.36 -3.83
N LEU A 335 -15.60 12.29 -3.27
CA LEU A 335 -15.13 13.25 -2.28
C LEU A 335 -15.19 14.69 -2.84
N GLY A 336 -15.11 14.85 -4.16
CA GLY A 336 -15.28 16.13 -4.86
C GLY A 336 -16.72 16.61 -4.95
N SER A 337 -17.71 15.73 -4.78
CA SER A 337 -19.14 16.09 -4.75
C SER A 337 -19.61 16.61 -3.39
N VAL A 338 -18.76 16.50 -2.35
CA VAL A 338 -19.08 16.95 -1.00
C VAL A 338 -18.82 18.45 -0.87
N PRO A 339 -19.85 19.25 -0.53
CA PRO A 339 -19.69 20.69 -0.39
C PRO A 339 -18.72 21.03 0.74
N ASP A 340 -17.97 22.11 0.58
CA ASP A 340 -17.25 22.73 1.68
C ASP A 340 -18.21 23.29 2.71
N TYR A 341 -17.67 23.58 3.90
CA TYR A 341 -18.46 23.95 5.05
C TYR A 341 -19.44 25.11 4.82
N ASP A 342 -18.99 26.16 4.12
CA ASP A 342 -19.85 27.32 3.81
C ASP A 342 -20.93 27.02 2.77
N ASP A 343 -20.72 25.98 1.96
CA ASP A 343 -21.61 25.57 0.88
C ASP A 343 -22.56 24.44 1.30
N LEU A 344 -22.53 24.06 2.59
CA LEU A 344 -23.43 23.04 3.13
C LEU A 344 -24.90 23.45 2.98
N PRO A 345 -25.78 22.52 2.54
CA PRO A 345 -27.18 22.81 2.40
C PRO A 345 -27.82 23.14 3.75
N LYS A 346 -28.77 24.07 3.76
CA LYS A 346 -29.51 24.43 4.96
C LYS A 346 -30.38 23.26 5.43
N VAL A 347 -30.19 22.83 6.67
CA VAL A 347 -31.06 21.85 7.35
C VAL A 347 -32.07 22.61 8.21
N GLU A 348 -33.36 22.35 8.01
CA GLU A 348 -34.43 23.04 8.73
C GLU A 348 -34.34 22.81 10.24
N GLY A 349 -34.45 23.88 11.04
CA GLY A 349 -34.36 23.81 12.50
C GLY A 349 -32.96 23.56 13.06
N MET A 350 -31.93 23.49 12.21
CA MET A 350 -30.53 23.30 12.62
C MET A 350 -29.68 24.54 12.35
N PRO A 351 -28.58 24.73 13.10
CA PRO A 351 -27.62 25.80 12.85
C PRO A 351 -26.90 25.66 11.50
N LYS A 352 -26.29 26.76 11.04
CA LYS A 352 -25.44 26.75 9.84
C LYS A 352 -24.32 25.72 10.04
N GLY A 353 -24.07 24.90 9.03
CA GLY A 353 -23.01 23.91 9.08
C GLY A 353 -23.39 22.50 9.49
N CYS A 354 -24.68 22.26 9.73
CA CYS A 354 -25.21 20.93 9.93
C CYS A 354 -25.04 20.10 8.64
N ALA A 355 -24.20 19.07 8.68
CA ALA A 355 -23.92 18.20 7.53
C ALA A 355 -24.94 17.05 7.34
N TRP A 356 -26.09 17.10 8.03
CA TRP A 356 -27.12 16.07 7.91
C TRP A 356 -27.69 16.04 6.50
N GLY A 357 -27.91 14.84 5.99
CA GLY A 357 -28.41 14.61 4.64
C GLY A 357 -27.35 14.63 3.54
N VAL A 358 -26.12 15.09 3.80
CA VAL A 358 -25.03 15.12 2.80
C VAL A 358 -24.68 13.72 2.29
N PHE A 359 -24.75 12.72 3.17
CA PHE A 359 -24.45 11.33 2.85
C PHE A 359 -25.69 10.49 2.55
N ASP A 360 -26.89 11.07 2.56
CA ASP A 360 -28.12 10.35 2.26
C ASP A 360 -28.11 9.90 0.80
N HIS A 361 -28.62 8.70 0.54
CA HIS A 361 -28.58 8.11 -0.80
C HIS A 361 -29.93 7.49 -1.16
N ASN A 362 -30.47 7.90 -2.32
CA ASN A 362 -31.74 7.39 -2.87
C ASN A 362 -32.90 7.39 -1.86
N GLY A 363 -33.03 8.45 -1.06
CA GLY A 363 -34.07 8.58 -0.03
C GLY A 363 -33.83 7.74 1.23
N THR A 364 -32.71 7.02 1.32
CA THR A 364 -32.27 6.32 2.53
C THR A 364 -31.36 7.23 3.34
N LYS A 365 -31.70 7.43 4.62
CA LYS A 365 -30.88 8.21 5.54
C LYS A 365 -29.60 7.47 5.88
N ASP A 366 -28.48 8.20 5.82
CA ASP A 366 -27.18 7.70 6.27
C ASP A 366 -27.17 7.45 7.78
N LYS A 367 -26.35 6.48 8.21
CA LYS A 367 -26.18 6.07 9.61
C LYS A 367 -24.72 6.07 10.09
N VAL A 368 -23.75 6.40 9.22
CA VAL A 368 -22.32 6.27 9.54
C VAL A 368 -21.54 7.59 9.48
N GLY A 369 -22.16 8.67 9.01
CA GLY A 369 -21.59 10.01 9.01
C GLY A 369 -20.34 10.13 8.15
N THR A 370 -19.34 10.84 8.68
CA THR A 370 -18.05 11.07 8.02
C THR A 370 -17.23 9.82 7.78
N LEU A 371 -17.58 8.65 8.36
CA LEU A 371 -16.97 7.38 7.98
C LEU A 371 -17.21 7.02 6.51
N ASN A 372 -18.16 7.69 5.83
CA ASN A 372 -18.29 7.61 4.38
C ASN A 372 -17.06 8.10 3.60
N PHE A 373 -16.19 8.92 4.21
CA PHE A 373 -14.89 9.30 3.63
C PHE A 373 -13.89 8.13 3.57
N LEU A 374 -14.09 7.05 4.34
CA LEU A 374 -13.31 5.82 4.25
C LEU A 374 -13.80 4.96 3.08
N THR A 375 -13.52 5.43 1.87
CA THR A 375 -13.79 4.67 0.64
C THR A 375 -12.83 3.48 0.54
N PRO A 376 -13.16 2.41 -0.21
CA PRO A 376 -12.25 1.28 -0.39
C PRO A 376 -10.85 1.70 -0.89
N GLU A 377 -10.78 2.74 -1.74
CA GLU A 377 -9.52 3.30 -2.20
C GLU A 377 -8.73 3.97 -1.08
N VAL A 378 -9.37 4.81 -0.26
CA VAL A 378 -8.74 5.46 0.90
C VAL A 378 -8.22 4.39 1.87
N VAL A 379 -9.00 3.35 2.16
CA VAL A 379 -8.60 2.25 3.05
C VAL A 379 -7.42 1.47 2.48
N ARG A 380 -7.45 1.15 1.18
CA ARG A 380 -6.34 0.47 0.50
C ARG A 380 -5.07 1.31 0.52
N ASN A 381 -5.17 2.62 0.25
CA ASN A 381 -4.03 3.52 0.29
C ASN A 381 -3.47 3.66 1.71
N ALA A 382 -4.33 3.66 2.72
CA ALA A 382 -3.89 3.61 4.11
C ALA A 382 -3.09 2.34 4.44
N ALA A 383 -3.43 1.19 3.85
CA ALA A 383 -2.66 -0.05 4.04
C ALA A 383 -1.24 0.03 3.45
N LEU A 384 -1.03 0.85 2.40
CA LEU A 384 0.30 1.09 1.82
C LEU A 384 1.21 1.92 2.74
N GLU A 385 0.66 2.58 3.76
CA GLU A 385 1.44 3.32 4.75
C GLU A 385 2.12 2.40 5.78
N VAL A 386 1.77 1.11 5.82
CA VAL A 386 2.37 0.14 6.74
C VAL A 386 3.82 -0.15 6.31
N GLN A 387 4.78 0.30 7.11
CA GLN A 387 6.21 0.11 6.85
C GLN A 387 6.85 -0.85 7.86
N ASP A 388 6.54 -0.69 9.14
CA ASP A 388 7.27 -1.36 10.23
C ASP A 388 6.61 -2.67 10.71
N GLY A 389 5.39 -2.97 10.24
CA GLY A 389 4.62 -4.15 10.70
C GLY A 389 4.24 -4.14 12.19
N VAL A 390 4.47 -3.03 12.89
CA VAL A 390 4.18 -2.90 14.33
C VAL A 390 2.71 -2.58 14.56
N SER A 391 2.05 -3.40 15.37
CA SER A 391 0.70 -3.12 15.86
C SER A 391 0.74 -2.37 17.19
N ILE A 392 0.16 -1.18 17.22
CA ILE A 392 0.01 -0.37 18.44
C ILE A 392 -1.45 -0.38 18.86
N SER A 393 -1.72 -0.92 20.04
CA SER A 393 -3.07 -0.87 20.61
C SER A 393 -3.37 0.53 21.15
N LEU A 394 -4.44 1.13 20.65
CA LEU A 394 -4.98 2.41 21.14
C LEU A 394 -5.77 2.24 22.45
N ASN A 395 -6.14 1.00 22.81
CA ASN A 395 -7.01 0.72 23.96
C ASN A 395 -6.32 1.05 25.29
N TRP A 396 -7.00 1.84 26.11
CA TRP A 396 -6.71 1.99 27.52
C TRP A 396 -7.25 0.75 28.29
N PRO A 397 -6.65 0.36 29.43
CA PRO A 397 -7.16 -0.78 30.19
C PRO A 397 -8.62 -0.59 30.61
N ILE A 398 -9.43 -1.64 30.48
CA ILE A 398 -10.88 -1.58 30.78
C ILE A 398 -11.20 -1.09 32.21
N ASN A 399 -10.27 -1.21 33.14
CA ASN A 399 -10.40 -0.80 34.53
C ASN A 399 -9.63 0.48 34.87
N ALA A 400 -9.09 1.21 33.89
CA ALA A 400 -8.18 2.33 34.16
C ALA A 400 -8.85 3.46 34.96
N MET A 401 -10.14 3.73 34.69
CA MET A 401 -10.94 4.74 35.40
C MET A 401 -11.35 4.32 36.82
N ASN A 402 -11.20 3.05 37.21
CA ASN A 402 -11.54 2.61 38.56
C ASN A 402 -10.74 3.39 39.62
N LYS A 403 -9.54 3.85 39.28
CA LYS A 403 -8.67 4.65 40.16
C LYS A 403 -9.29 6.01 40.54
N LEU A 404 -10.19 6.55 39.72
CA LEU A 404 -10.77 7.88 39.90
C LEU A 404 -12.11 7.87 40.65
N ASN A 405 -12.72 6.70 40.90
CA ASN A 405 -14.00 6.56 41.60
C ASN A 405 -15.08 7.56 41.12
N MET A 406 -15.29 7.64 39.80
CA MET A 406 -16.21 8.63 39.23
C MET A 406 -17.65 8.45 39.74
N PRO A 407 -18.27 9.48 40.36
CA PRO A 407 -19.64 9.39 40.83
C PRO A 407 -20.63 9.03 39.71
N GLY A 408 -21.55 8.10 39.99
CA GLY A 408 -22.60 7.69 39.05
C GLY A 408 -22.18 6.67 37.99
N ARG A 409 -20.91 6.21 37.96
CA ARG A 409 -20.47 5.11 37.09
C ARG A 409 -20.05 3.91 37.91
N LYS A 410 -20.50 2.71 37.51
CA LYS A 410 -20.06 1.46 38.14
C LYS A 410 -18.61 1.16 37.71
N ALA A 411 -17.77 0.81 38.67
CA ALA A 411 -16.41 0.35 38.40
C ALA A 411 -16.43 -0.95 37.58
N ALA A 412 -15.40 -1.16 36.75
CA ALA A 412 -15.22 -2.41 36.04
C ALA A 412 -14.88 -3.55 37.02
N GLU A 413 -15.60 -4.66 36.92
CA GLU A 413 -15.47 -5.88 37.71
C GLU A 413 -15.11 -7.04 36.78
N HIS A 414 -14.10 -7.82 37.15
CA HIS A 414 -13.71 -9.06 36.47
C HIS A 414 -13.76 -10.20 37.48
N ARG A 415 -14.61 -11.20 37.19
CA ARG A 415 -14.79 -12.38 38.02
C ARG A 415 -14.40 -13.63 37.24
N VAL A 416 -13.33 -14.28 37.68
CA VAL A 416 -12.91 -15.57 37.14
C VAL A 416 -13.81 -16.66 37.72
N LEU A 417 -14.44 -17.45 36.85
CA LEU A 417 -15.31 -18.57 37.19
C LEU A 417 -14.55 -19.88 37.02
N TYR A 418 -14.69 -20.79 37.98
CA TYR A 418 -14.18 -22.15 37.84
C TYR A 418 -15.27 -23.02 37.22
N ILE A 419 -15.06 -23.48 35.98
CA ILE A 419 -16.10 -24.14 35.17
C ILE A 419 -16.70 -25.38 35.85
N PRO A 420 -15.93 -26.27 36.49
CA PRO A 420 -16.51 -27.42 37.19
C PRO A 420 -17.48 -27.04 38.31
N GLU A 421 -17.37 -25.83 38.88
CA GLU A 421 -18.30 -25.30 39.89
C GLU A 421 -19.45 -24.51 39.25
N SER A 422 -19.18 -23.65 38.27
CA SER A 422 -20.19 -22.77 37.66
C SER A 422 -21.09 -23.49 36.64
N MET A 423 -20.61 -24.59 36.04
CA MET A 423 -21.33 -25.43 35.09
C MET A 423 -21.44 -26.88 35.58
N SER A 424 -21.84 -27.06 36.84
CA SER A 424 -21.93 -28.36 37.52
C SER A 424 -22.85 -29.39 36.85
N ALA A 425 -23.64 -28.99 35.85
CA ALA A 425 -24.51 -29.88 35.07
C ALA A 425 -23.81 -30.57 33.88
N LEU A 426 -22.56 -30.18 33.55
CA LEU A 426 -21.78 -30.75 32.45
C LEU A 426 -20.73 -31.74 32.99
N PRO A 427 -20.45 -32.86 32.28
CA PRO A 427 -19.58 -33.92 32.77
C PRO A 427 -18.09 -33.59 32.57
N PHE A 428 -17.58 -32.63 33.32
CA PHE A 428 -16.15 -32.27 33.34
C PHE A 428 -15.38 -33.20 34.27
N GLU A 429 -15.21 -34.48 33.89
CA GLU A 429 -14.32 -35.37 34.63
C GLU A 429 -12.86 -34.92 34.47
N GLN A 430 -12.23 -34.51 35.58
CA GLN A 430 -10.78 -34.27 35.73
C GLN A 430 -10.17 -33.07 34.96
N GLY A 431 -10.95 -32.26 34.24
CA GLY A 431 -10.46 -31.06 33.55
C GLY A 431 -10.44 -29.82 34.46
N LYS A 432 -9.27 -29.20 34.65
CA LYS A 432 -9.16 -27.85 35.26
C LYS A 432 -9.41 -26.81 34.18
N SER A 433 -10.55 -26.12 34.24
CA SER A 433 -10.93 -25.09 33.25
C SER A 433 -11.57 -23.88 33.94
N TRP A 434 -11.39 -22.71 33.33
CA TRP A 434 -11.78 -21.41 33.85
C TRP A 434 -12.54 -20.63 32.77
N ASP A 435 -13.46 -19.78 33.21
CA ASP A 435 -14.23 -18.85 32.38
C ASP A 435 -14.24 -17.47 33.07
N ASP A 436 -14.77 -16.44 32.42
CA ASP A 436 -14.74 -15.06 32.91
C ASP A 436 -16.10 -14.36 32.80
N GLU A 437 -16.49 -13.65 33.85
CA GLU A 437 -17.61 -12.71 33.86
C GLU A 437 -17.06 -11.27 33.98
N LEU A 438 -17.48 -10.39 33.07
CA LEU A 438 -17.09 -8.99 33.02
C LEU A 438 -18.31 -8.09 33.17
N HIS A 439 -18.29 -7.22 34.18
CA HIS A 439 -19.27 -6.14 34.34
C HIS A 439 -18.56 -4.80 34.28
N PHE A 440 -18.90 -3.95 33.32
CA PHE A 440 -18.26 -2.64 33.18
C PHE A 440 -19.22 -1.60 32.60
N ASN A 441 -18.96 -0.33 32.93
CA ASN A 441 -19.59 0.79 32.24
C ASN A 441 -18.81 1.06 30.94
N THR A 442 -19.45 1.20 29.79
CA THR A 442 -18.72 1.37 28.51
C THR A 442 -17.78 2.57 28.48
N GLN A 443 -18.01 3.57 29.33
CA GLN A 443 -17.17 4.77 29.46
C GLN A 443 -16.11 4.67 30.59
N CYS A 444 -15.72 3.46 31.00
CA CYS A 444 -14.64 3.24 31.97
C CYS A 444 -13.24 3.08 31.33
N SER A 445 -13.16 3.17 30.00
CA SER A 445 -11.93 3.07 29.20
C SER A 445 -12.07 3.85 27.88
N SER A 446 -11.16 3.61 26.92
CA SER A 446 -11.26 4.08 25.53
C SER A 446 -12.59 3.68 24.91
N GLN A 447 -13.24 4.62 24.23
CA GLN A 447 -14.50 4.37 23.56
C GLN A 447 -14.67 5.23 22.31
N TRP A 448 -15.50 4.73 21.40
CA TRP A 448 -16.09 5.55 20.34
C TRP A 448 -17.51 5.91 20.72
N ASP A 449 -17.92 7.15 20.49
CA ASP A 449 -19.31 7.55 20.69
C ASP A 449 -20.10 7.39 19.40
N SER A 450 -21.30 6.85 19.53
CA SER A 450 -22.22 6.78 18.40
C SER A 450 -22.70 8.19 18.00
N LEU A 451 -23.27 8.28 16.81
CA LEU A 451 -23.94 9.50 16.35
C LEU A 451 -25.23 9.81 17.14
N CYS A 452 -25.59 8.96 18.11
CA CYS A 452 -26.69 9.14 19.07
C CYS A 452 -26.23 9.59 20.46
N HIS A 453 -24.93 9.55 20.77
CA HIS A 453 -24.43 9.72 22.13
C HIS A 453 -24.77 11.08 22.75
N PHE A 454 -24.68 12.14 21.94
CA PHE A 454 -24.90 13.51 22.37
C PHE A 454 -25.80 14.23 21.37
N GLN A 455 -27.03 14.54 21.77
CA GLN A 455 -28.02 15.22 20.93
C GLN A 455 -27.73 16.72 20.79
N HIS A 456 -28.16 17.31 19.68
CA HIS A 456 -28.25 18.76 19.55
C HIS A 456 -29.22 19.31 20.60
N GLN A 457 -28.72 20.11 21.56
CA GLN A 457 -29.49 20.52 22.73
C GLN A 457 -30.68 21.43 22.39
N GLY A 458 -30.59 22.21 21.30
CA GLY A 458 -31.68 23.10 20.88
C GLY A 458 -32.87 22.35 20.27
N SER A 459 -32.66 21.21 19.61
CA SER A 459 -33.70 20.42 18.95
C SER A 459 -34.05 19.12 19.67
N GLY A 460 -33.17 18.60 20.52
CA GLY A 460 -33.27 17.26 21.10
C GLY A 460 -33.05 16.13 20.08
N LEU A 461 -32.57 16.43 18.87
CA LEU A 461 -32.34 15.42 17.83
C LEU A 461 -30.86 15.04 17.74
N ALA A 462 -30.63 13.77 17.39
CA ALA A 462 -29.33 13.22 17.01
C ALA A 462 -29.18 13.19 15.48
N TYR A 463 -28.08 12.61 14.99
CA TYR A 463 -27.71 12.60 13.57
C TYR A 463 -28.87 12.29 12.62
N ASN A 464 -28.93 13.03 11.51
CA ASN A 464 -29.96 12.91 10.49
C ASN A 464 -31.40 13.03 11.03
N GLY A 465 -31.58 13.81 12.12
CA GLY A 465 -32.88 14.10 12.73
C GLY A 465 -33.47 12.92 13.50
N THR A 466 -32.63 11.99 13.99
CA THR A 466 -33.08 10.84 14.79
C THR A 466 -33.37 11.26 16.22
N ASN A 467 -34.28 10.55 16.89
CA ASN A 467 -34.67 10.83 18.27
C ASN A 467 -34.43 9.59 19.14
N PRO A 468 -33.20 9.39 19.65
CA PRO A 468 -32.88 8.24 20.47
C PRO A 468 -33.60 8.28 21.82
N ASP A 469 -34.17 7.14 22.22
CA ASP A 469 -34.68 6.88 23.56
C ASP A 469 -34.18 5.52 24.06
N ARG A 470 -34.61 5.12 25.27
CA ARG A 470 -34.15 3.85 25.87
C ARG A 470 -34.57 2.64 25.05
N GLU A 471 -35.77 2.63 24.49
CA GLU A 471 -36.31 1.49 23.74
C GLU A 471 -35.59 1.36 22.40
N ALA A 472 -35.45 2.47 21.66
CA ALA A 472 -34.77 2.51 20.37
C ALA A 472 -33.28 2.17 20.45
N LEU A 473 -32.62 2.41 21.59
CA LEU A 473 -31.21 2.07 21.83
C LEU A 473 -30.98 0.67 22.42
N SER A 474 -32.05 -0.05 22.79
CA SER A 474 -31.95 -1.37 23.47
C SER A 474 -32.42 -2.52 22.58
N VAL A 475 -32.30 -2.38 21.26
CA VAL A 475 -32.67 -3.43 20.30
C VAL A 475 -31.65 -4.58 20.28
N ASP A 476 -32.11 -5.81 20.04
CA ASP A 476 -31.29 -7.02 20.15
C ASP A 476 -30.42 -7.31 18.91
N SER A 477 -30.63 -6.61 17.79
CA SER A 477 -29.87 -6.83 16.55
C SER A 477 -29.72 -5.56 15.70
N THR A 478 -28.62 -5.49 14.95
CA THR A 478 -28.32 -4.39 14.02
C THR A 478 -29.37 -4.24 12.91
N GLU A 479 -29.95 -5.34 12.43
CA GLU A 479 -30.98 -5.31 11.40
C GLU A 479 -32.24 -4.58 11.86
N SER A 480 -32.64 -4.77 13.12
CA SER A 480 -33.77 -4.08 13.74
C SER A 480 -33.45 -2.65 14.19
N ASN A 481 -32.17 -2.26 14.15
CA ASN A 481 -31.71 -0.99 14.68
C ASN A 481 -31.83 0.15 13.67
N THR A 482 -32.77 1.05 13.95
CA THR A 482 -33.00 2.24 13.12
C THR A 482 -32.13 3.43 13.51
N MET A 483 -31.49 3.39 14.68
CA MET A 483 -30.65 4.46 15.20
C MET A 483 -29.22 4.41 14.63
N PRO A 484 -28.55 5.56 14.42
CA PRO A 484 -27.18 5.61 13.90
C PRO A 484 -26.14 5.28 14.98
N THR A 485 -26.18 4.05 15.47
CA THR A 485 -25.31 3.49 16.51
C THR A 485 -24.08 2.78 15.94
N LEU A 486 -23.13 2.41 16.82
CA LEU A 486 -21.81 1.85 16.45
C LEU A 486 -21.89 0.48 15.74
N ASP A 487 -22.97 -0.26 15.93
CA ASP A 487 -23.23 -1.53 15.25
C ASP A 487 -23.29 -1.36 13.73
N HIS A 488 -23.82 -0.24 13.22
CA HIS A 488 -23.76 0.09 11.79
C HIS A 488 -22.33 0.35 11.30
N TRP A 489 -21.44 0.83 12.16
CA TRP A 489 -20.02 0.97 11.84
C TRP A 489 -19.37 -0.41 11.76
N HIS A 490 -19.72 -1.32 12.66
CA HIS A 490 -19.23 -2.71 12.64
C HIS A 490 -19.63 -3.45 11.36
N THR A 491 -20.90 -3.38 10.95
CA THR A 491 -21.38 -4.02 9.71
C THR A 491 -20.71 -3.49 8.45
N ARG A 492 -20.16 -2.26 8.49
CA ARG A 492 -19.37 -1.68 7.39
C ARG A 492 -17.94 -2.24 7.30
N GLY A 493 -17.44 -2.91 8.34
CA GLY A 493 -16.04 -3.30 8.48
C GLY A 493 -15.26 -2.48 9.51
N CYS A 494 -15.97 -1.89 10.49
CA CYS A 494 -15.41 -1.01 11.53
C CYS A 494 -14.75 0.26 10.94
N ILE A 495 -13.99 0.96 11.78
CA ILE A 495 -13.16 2.08 11.36
C ILE A 495 -11.80 1.51 10.94
N ALA A 496 -11.51 1.57 9.65
CA ALA A 496 -10.21 1.23 9.07
C ALA A 496 -9.79 2.35 8.14
N GLY A 497 -8.59 2.91 8.35
CA GLY A 497 -8.12 4.08 7.59
C GLY A 497 -6.76 4.55 8.09
N ARG A 498 -6.26 5.64 7.51
CA ARG A 498 -4.97 6.22 7.91
C ARG A 498 -5.16 7.04 9.18
N GLY A 499 -4.54 6.61 10.28
CA GLY A 499 -4.50 7.39 11.52
C GLY A 499 -3.40 8.45 11.47
N VAL A 500 -3.72 9.70 11.78
CA VAL A 500 -2.75 10.80 11.92
C VAL A 500 -2.71 11.26 13.37
N LEU A 501 -1.55 11.12 14.01
CA LEU A 501 -1.35 11.53 15.40
C LEU A 501 -0.72 12.92 15.47
N LEU A 502 -1.40 13.84 16.13
CA LEU A 502 -0.86 15.10 16.61
C LEU A 502 -0.61 14.99 18.11
N ASP A 503 0.66 14.79 18.47
CA ASP A 503 1.07 14.75 19.88
C ASP A 503 1.30 16.17 20.42
N TYR A 504 0.20 16.88 20.64
CA TYR A 504 0.24 18.27 21.09
C TYR A 504 0.98 18.44 22.42
N GLY A 505 0.88 17.45 23.33
CA GLY A 505 1.62 17.48 24.60
C GLY A 505 3.14 17.60 24.41
N SER A 506 3.72 16.73 23.57
CA SER A 506 5.17 16.77 23.29
C SER A 506 5.54 17.98 22.43
N TYR A 507 4.69 18.37 21.47
CA TYR A 507 4.89 19.59 20.68
C TYR A 507 4.96 20.84 21.55
N ALA A 508 4.07 20.96 22.53
CA ALA A 508 4.05 22.08 23.46
C ALA A 508 5.30 22.09 24.35
N GLU A 509 5.78 20.92 24.81
CA GLU A 509 7.06 20.80 25.50
C GLU A 509 8.23 21.30 24.61
N ASP A 510 8.31 20.82 23.36
CA ASP A 510 9.36 21.20 22.39
C ASP A 510 9.35 22.70 22.08
N LYS A 511 8.16 23.31 22.01
CA LYS A 511 7.98 24.75 21.71
C LYS A 511 7.92 25.62 22.95
N SER A 512 8.09 25.05 24.15
CA SER A 512 7.94 25.77 25.42
C SER A 512 6.60 26.49 25.56
N ILE A 513 5.52 25.89 25.06
CA ILE A 513 4.14 26.35 25.24
C ILE A 513 3.68 25.86 26.62
N GLU A 514 3.36 26.80 27.50
CA GLU A 514 2.89 26.48 28.84
C GLU A 514 1.42 26.03 28.81
N PHE A 515 1.16 24.75 29.05
CA PHE A 515 -0.19 24.24 29.22
C PHE A 515 -0.23 22.99 30.12
N HIS A 516 -1.43 22.59 30.53
CA HIS A 516 -1.69 21.34 31.24
C HIS A 516 -2.96 20.67 30.70
N PRO A 517 -3.06 19.32 30.66
CA PRO A 517 -4.25 18.63 30.14
C PRO A 517 -5.56 18.98 30.85
N PHE A 518 -5.48 19.46 32.09
CA PHE A 518 -6.62 19.80 32.96
C PHE A 518 -6.77 21.30 33.29
N ASP A 519 -6.18 22.19 32.50
CA ASP A 519 -6.30 23.65 32.71
C ASP A 519 -7.30 24.34 31.77
N GLY A 520 -7.84 23.62 30.77
CA GLY A 520 -8.79 24.17 29.82
C GLY A 520 -8.14 24.96 28.68
N HIS A 521 -6.89 24.59 28.32
CA HIS A 521 -6.18 25.19 27.20
C HIS A 521 -6.92 24.90 25.88
N ARG A 522 -6.94 25.88 24.98
CA ARG A 522 -7.67 25.81 23.70
C ARG A 522 -6.66 25.65 22.58
N ILE A 523 -6.66 24.49 21.94
CA ILE A 523 -5.80 24.18 20.81
C ILE A 523 -6.49 24.72 19.55
N THR A 524 -5.96 25.80 18.98
CA THR A 524 -6.54 26.46 17.79
C THR A 524 -6.26 25.66 16.51
N VAL A 525 -6.89 26.03 15.39
CA VAL A 525 -6.56 25.44 14.08
C VAL A 525 -5.10 25.70 13.71
N ASP A 526 -4.59 26.90 13.96
CA ASP A 526 -3.19 27.25 13.74
C ASP A 526 -2.25 26.39 14.59
N ASP A 527 -2.60 26.13 15.84
CA ASP A 527 -1.85 25.20 16.71
C ASP A 527 -1.78 23.79 16.12
N LEU A 528 -2.90 23.28 15.59
CA LEU A 528 -3.00 21.95 14.98
C LEU A 528 -2.18 21.87 13.69
N GLU A 529 -2.27 22.86 12.81
CA GLU A 529 -1.49 22.94 11.57
C GLU A 529 0.02 23.09 11.87
N CYS A 530 0.39 23.91 12.87
CA CYS A 530 1.79 24.03 13.31
C CYS A 530 2.31 22.72 13.93
N CYS A 531 1.50 22.03 14.73
CA CYS A 531 1.83 20.73 15.30
C CYS A 531 1.99 19.67 14.20
N ALA A 532 1.09 19.63 13.22
CA ALA A 532 1.19 18.76 12.05
C ALA A 532 2.47 19.03 11.25
N ALA A 533 2.77 20.30 10.97
CA ALA A 533 4.00 20.71 10.29
C ALA A 533 5.26 20.32 11.08
N HIS A 534 5.25 20.44 12.41
CA HIS A 534 6.36 20.02 13.28
C HIS A 534 6.66 18.52 13.16
N TYR A 535 5.62 17.69 13.02
CA TYR A 535 5.75 16.25 12.82
C TYR A 535 5.81 15.80 11.35
N ASN A 536 5.83 16.75 10.40
CA ASN A 536 5.69 16.52 8.97
C ASN A 536 4.50 15.62 8.59
N VAL A 537 3.36 15.91 9.19
CA VAL A 537 2.09 15.25 8.88
C VAL A 537 1.33 16.09 7.87
N GLU A 538 1.13 15.54 6.68
CA GLU A 538 0.19 16.07 5.71
C GLU A 538 -1.18 15.40 5.90
N PHE A 539 -2.24 16.21 5.97
CA PHE A 539 -3.61 15.72 6.04
C PHE A 539 -4.15 15.34 4.66
N ARG A 540 -4.89 14.24 4.62
CA ARG A 540 -5.53 13.72 3.42
C ARG A 540 -7.00 13.41 3.70
N PRO A 541 -7.88 13.51 2.69
CA PRO A 541 -9.27 13.08 2.84
C PRO A 541 -9.39 11.65 3.35
N GLY A 542 -10.26 11.45 4.34
CA GLY A 542 -10.49 10.17 5.00
C GLY A 542 -9.53 9.84 6.15
N ASP A 543 -8.63 10.76 6.52
CA ASP A 543 -7.79 10.58 7.71
C ASP A 543 -8.60 10.46 9.00
N ILE A 544 -8.05 9.71 9.96
CA ILE A 544 -8.55 9.61 11.33
C ILE A 544 -7.63 10.46 12.22
N LEU A 545 -8.14 11.59 12.70
CA LEU A 545 -7.37 12.56 13.49
C LEU A 545 -7.27 12.12 14.96
N LEU A 546 -6.05 11.99 15.47
CA LEU A 546 -5.77 11.62 16.85
C LEU A 546 -4.99 12.75 17.52
N VAL A 547 -5.56 13.38 18.56
CA VAL A 547 -4.90 14.50 19.27
C VAL A 547 -4.59 14.11 20.70
N ARG A 548 -3.30 14.05 21.05
CA ARG A 548 -2.84 13.70 22.40
C ARG A 548 -2.45 14.95 23.19
N THR A 549 -3.10 15.13 24.33
CA THR A 549 -2.87 16.23 25.29
C THR A 549 -1.98 15.80 26.47
N GLY A 550 -1.96 14.51 26.82
CA GLY A 550 -1.28 13.96 27.99
C GLY A 550 -2.21 13.61 29.17
N ALA A 551 -3.53 13.75 29.02
CA ALA A 551 -4.50 13.53 30.10
C ALA A 551 -4.47 12.10 30.67
N THR A 552 -4.33 11.08 29.82
CA THR A 552 -4.25 9.67 30.30
C THR A 552 -3.01 9.40 31.14
N GLU A 553 -1.90 10.11 30.89
CA GLU A 553 -0.68 9.93 31.69
C GLU A 553 -0.82 10.45 33.11
N VAL A 554 -1.48 11.59 33.27
CA VAL A 554 -1.76 12.19 34.57
C VAL A 554 -2.63 11.23 35.40
N VAL A 555 -3.67 10.65 34.79
CA VAL A 555 -4.55 9.66 35.44
C VAL A 555 -3.81 8.35 35.75
N ASP A 556 -3.03 7.83 34.81
CA ASP A 556 -2.30 6.57 35.00
C ASP A 556 -1.28 6.66 36.15
N LYS A 557 -0.56 7.79 36.23
CA LYS A 557 0.47 8.09 37.24
C LYS A 557 -0.12 8.54 38.58
N MET A 558 -1.41 8.86 38.64
CA MET A 558 -2.04 9.48 39.81
C MET A 558 -1.28 10.72 40.29
N ASP A 559 -0.87 11.58 39.35
CA ASP A 559 -0.08 12.77 39.65
C ASP A 559 -0.87 13.74 40.58
N PRO A 560 -0.37 14.08 41.77
CA PRO A 560 -1.12 14.88 42.74
C PRO A 560 -1.49 16.29 42.23
N VAL A 561 -0.62 16.91 41.43
CA VAL A 561 -0.87 18.25 40.87
C VAL A 561 -1.98 18.19 39.83
N GLY A 562 -1.89 17.23 38.92
CA GLY A 562 -2.90 17.00 37.89
C GLY A 562 -4.24 16.56 38.46
N LEU A 563 -4.27 15.67 39.45
CA LEU A 563 -5.50 15.29 40.16
C LEU A 563 -6.14 16.49 40.89
N GLY A 564 -5.33 17.40 41.44
CA GLY A 564 -5.81 18.65 42.01
C GLY A 564 -6.46 19.57 40.96
N LYS A 565 -5.88 19.67 39.76
CA LYS A 565 -6.42 20.44 38.63
C LYS A 565 -7.71 19.82 38.07
N MET A 566 -7.83 18.49 38.07
CA MET A 566 -9.06 17.79 37.64
C MET A 566 -10.30 18.20 38.45
N ALA A 567 -10.15 18.58 39.72
CA ALA A 567 -11.26 19.06 40.55
C ALA A 567 -11.90 20.36 40.00
N ALA A 568 -11.18 21.14 39.18
CA ALA A 568 -11.70 22.32 38.52
C ALA A 568 -12.60 22.00 37.31
N ALA A 569 -12.71 20.72 36.93
CA ALA A 569 -13.48 20.24 35.79
C ALA A 569 -13.18 21.00 34.50
N LYS A 570 -11.90 21.32 34.26
CA LYS A 570 -11.42 21.91 33.01
C LYS A 570 -10.66 20.87 32.20
N LEU A 571 -10.85 20.88 30.89
CA LEU A 571 -10.24 19.92 29.97
C LEU A 571 -9.62 20.69 28.82
N THR A 572 -8.34 20.43 28.56
CA THR A 572 -7.69 20.91 27.34
C THR A 572 -8.20 20.10 26.15
N GLY A 573 -8.40 20.79 25.03
CA GLY A 573 -8.90 20.20 23.79
C GLY A 573 -8.90 21.23 22.67
N LEU A 574 -9.51 20.89 21.54
CA LEU A 574 -9.62 21.81 20.41
C LEU A 574 -10.46 23.03 20.79
N ASP A 575 -10.12 24.18 20.21
CA ASP A 575 -10.95 25.37 20.33
C ASP A 575 -12.35 25.10 19.73
N GLY A 576 -13.40 25.30 20.52
CA GLY A 576 -14.78 25.04 20.12
C GLY A 576 -15.35 26.19 19.30
N SER A 577 -14.74 26.49 18.14
CA SER A 577 -15.12 27.59 17.26
C SER A 577 -15.63 27.09 15.90
N GLU A 578 -16.36 27.96 15.18
CA GLU A 578 -16.80 27.67 13.79
C GLU A 578 -15.60 27.40 12.87
N GLU A 579 -14.47 28.05 13.13
CA GLU A 579 -13.21 27.84 12.40
C GLU A 579 -12.69 26.41 12.54
N THR A 580 -12.62 25.89 13.77
CA THR A 580 -12.20 24.49 14.02
C THR A 580 -13.10 23.51 13.31
N ALA A 581 -14.41 23.71 13.39
CA ALA A 581 -15.35 22.77 12.83
C ALA A 581 -15.35 22.82 11.28
N ARG A 582 -15.17 24.02 10.70
CA ARG A 582 -14.95 24.23 9.27
C ARG A 582 -13.68 23.53 8.81
N TRP A 583 -12.61 23.64 9.58
CA TRP A 583 -11.35 22.97 9.30
C TRP A 583 -11.51 21.44 9.31
N LEU A 584 -12.14 20.89 10.35
CA LEU A 584 -12.40 19.45 10.44
C LEU A 584 -13.20 18.93 9.24
N TRP A 585 -14.25 19.64 8.83
CA TRP A 585 -15.07 19.30 7.67
C TRP A 585 -14.30 19.44 6.35
N ASN A 586 -13.62 20.57 6.13
CA ASN A 586 -12.91 20.88 4.90
C ASN A 586 -11.68 19.98 4.67
N LYS A 587 -11.03 19.52 5.74
CA LYS A 587 -9.97 18.50 5.66
C LYS A 587 -10.50 17.09 5.40
N ARG A 588 -11.84 16.89 5.45
CA ARG A 588 -12.53 15.62 5.19
C ARG A 588 -12.05 14.49 6.13
N PHE A 589 -11.83 14.79 7.40
CA PHE A 589 -11.50 13.76 8.38
C PHE A 589 -12.68 12.79 8.55
N ALA A 590 -12.38 11.49 8.49
CA ALA A 590 -13.39 10.45 8.64
C ALA A 590 -13.88 10.33 10.09
N ALA A 591 -12.96 10.50 11.04
CA ALA A 591 -13.22 10.40 12.46
C ALA A 591 -12.14 11.17 13.25
N ALA A 592 -12.43 11.52 14.51
CA ALA A 592 -11.45 12.18 15.38
C ALA A 592 -11.53 11.67 16.82
N ALA A 593 -10.39 11.60 17.50
CA ALA A 593 -10.29 11.16 18.88
C ALA A 593 -9.18 11.89 19.66
N SER A 594 -9.31 11.92 20.99
CA SER A 594 -8.31 12.45 21.90
C SER A 594 -8.11 11.56 23.14
N ASP A 595 -7.02 11.78 23.85
CA ASP A 595 -6.76 11.18 25.16
C ASP A 595 -7.47 11.92 26.31
N SER A 596 -8.15 13.04 26.02
CA SER A 596 -8.98 13.78 26.96
C SER A 596 -10.41 13.22 27.03
N SER A 597 -11.14 13.51 28.11
CA SER A 597 -12.56 13.15 28.25
C SER A 597 -13.50 14.06 27.47
N SER A 598 -12.98 15.15 26.89
CA SER A 598 -13.65 16.01 25.91
C SER A 598 -12.71 16.23 24.74
N PHE A 599 -13.24 16.17 23.50
CA PHE A 599 -12.44 16.47 22.31
C PHE A 599 -12.18 17.98 22.18
N GLU A 600 -13.19 18.80 22.51
CA GLU A 600 -13.10 20.25 22.59
C GLU A 600 -12.68 20.70 23.99
N ALA A 601 -12.04 21.86 24.10
CA ALA A 601 -11.69 22.46 25.37
C ALA A 601 -12.94 22.79 26.22
N PHE A 602 -12.90 22.40 27.49
CA PHE A 602 -13.99 22.56 28.44
C PHE A 602 -13.59 23.44 29.64
N PRO A 603 -14.45 24.35 30.12
CA PRO A 603 -15.82 24.61 29.63
C PRO A 603 -15.84 25.30 28.25
N PRO A 604 -16.92 25.17 27.46
CA PRO A 604 -17.04 25.88 26.19
C PRO A 604 -17.11 27.40 26.41
N LEU A 605 -16.87 28.17 25.35
CA LEU A 605 -17.13 29.61 25.34
C LEU A 605 -18.35 29.90 24.46
N LYS A 606 -19.08 30.95 24.82
CA LYS A 606 -20.07 31.56 23.93
C LYS A 606 -19.34 32.43 22.90
N ALA A 607 -20.08 32.87 21.87
CA ALA A 607 -19.57 33.76 20.84
C ALA A 607 -19.00 35.10 21.39
N ASP A 608 -19.41 35.53 22.58
CA ASP A 608 -18.89 36.74 23.25
C ASP A 608 -17.63 36.47 24.11
N GLY A 609 -17.10 35.24 24.10
CA GLY A 609 -15.94 34.82 24.87
C GLY A 609 -16.22 34.49 26.35
N SER A 610 -17.47 34.61 26.82
CA SER A 610 -17.84 34.21 28.18
C SER A 610 -17.97 32.68 28.31
N ILE A 611 -17.77 32.16 29.52
CA ILE A 611 -17.93 30.72 29.80
C ILE A 611 -19.38 30.29 29.49
N GLY A 612 -19.50 29.29 28.63
CA GLY A 612 -20.74 28.63 28.23
C GLY A 612 -21.07 27.41 29.10
N GLY A 613 -22.31 26.93 28.96
CA GLY A 613 -22.74 25.64 29.47
C GLY A 613 -22.64 24.56 28.40
N ILE A 614 -23.06 23.34 28.74
CA ILE A 614 -23.02 22.17 27.83
C ILE A 614 -23.69 22.43 26.47
N LYS A 615 -24.72 23.28 26.43
CA LYS A 615 -25.42 23.68 25.19
C LYS A 615 -24.57 24.53 24.23
N ASP A 616 -23.47 25.10 24.72
CA ASP A 616 -22.59 26.00 23.98
C ASP A 616 -21.33 25.26 23.48
N LEU A 617 -21.25 23.94 23.63
CA LEU A 617 -20.21 23.11 23.01
C LEU A 617 -20.40 23.10 21.48
N ALA A 618 -19.46 23.66 20.73
CA ALA A 618 -19.61 23.90 19.30
C ALA A 618 -19.87 22.62 18.50
N GLY A 619 -19.25 21.48 18.83
CA GLY A 619 -19.49 20.25 18.07
C GLY A 619 -20.82 19.55 18.41
N VAL A 620 -21.70 20.16 19.19
CA VAL A 620 -23.10 19.70 19.34
C VAL A 620 -23.92 19.99 18.07
N ASP A 621 -23.44 20.91 17.23
CA ASP A 621 -24.09 21.36 16.00
C ASP A 621 -23.56 20.61 14.74
N TRP A 622 -22.46 19.86 14.90
CA TRP A 622 -21.66 19.26 13.82
C TRP A 622 -21.51 17.77 14.05
N VAL A 623 -22.54 17.00 13.72
CA VAL A 623 -22.48 15.55 13.90
C VAL A 623 -21.71 14.90 12.73
N ALA A 624 -20.41 15.15 12.70
CA ALA A 624 -19.39 14.23 12.22
C ALA A 624 -18.98 13.34 13.42
N ALA A 625 -18.55 12.10 13.18
CA ALA A 625 -18.30 11.10 14.21
C ALA A 625 -17.47 11.63 15.40
N LYS A 626 -18.15 12.08 16.46
CA LYS A 626 -17.51 12.48 17.71
C LYS A 626 -17.07 11.24 18.44
N CYS A 627 -15.86 11.28 19.00
CA CYS A 627 -15.48 10.38 20.07
C CYS A 627 -15.00 11.17 21.27
N LEU A 628 -15.76 11.06 22.36
CA LEU A 628 -15.37 11.47 23.69
C LEU A 628 -14.86 10.23 24.44
N GLY A 629 -13.60 10.25 24.88
CA GLY A 629 -13.10 9.33 25.91
C GLY A 629 -11.83 8.53 25.57
N TYR A 630 -10.69 9.03 26.08
CA TYR A 630 -9.46 8.30 26.44
C TYR A 630 -8.94 7.27 25.44
N LEU A 631 -8.90 7.59 24.15
CA LEU A 631 -8.59 6.60 23.12
C LEU A 631 -7.10 6.36 22.88
N LEU A 632 -6.20 6.97 23.66
CA LEU A 632 -4.78 7.00 23.32
C LEU A 632 -3.92 6.65 24.53
N ARG A 633 -3.40 5.42 24.50
CA ARG A 633 -2.20 5.04 25.26
C ARG A 633 -0.98 4.95 24.33
N LEU A 634 -0.80 5.96 23.48
CA LEU A 634 0.25 5.85 22.46
C LEU A 634 1.66 5.91 23.07
N ILE A 635 1.90 6.70 24.13
CA ILE A 635 3.27 6.96 24.57
C ILE A 635 3.79 6.00 25.64
N HIS A 636 2.95 5.33 26.42
CA HIS A 636 3.48 4.34 27.37
C HIS A 636 4.01 3.07 26.66
N ARG A 637 3.50 2.76 25.45
CA ARG A 637 4.04 1.70 24.58
C ARG A 637 5.05 2.20 23.53
N LEU A 638 4.96 3.45 23.06
CA LEU A 638 6.02 4.06 22.22
C LEU A 638 7.28 4.43 23.02
N LYS A 639 7.18 4.60 24.35
CA LYS A 639 8.33 4.62 25.28
C LYS A 639 8.81 3.21 25.69
N LEU A 640 8.46 2.16 24.94
CA LEU A 640 9.29 0.96 24.91
C LEU A 640 10.56 1.30 24.12
N PRO A 641 11.76 0.88 24.58
CA PRO A 641 13.00 1.21 23.91
C PRO A 641 12.98 0.61 22.49
N GLY A 642 12.72 1.43 21.47
CA GLY A 642 12.62 0.95 20.09
C GLY A 642 11.92 1.87 19.11
N ILE A 643 10.80 2.50 19.50
CA ILE A 643 9.93 3.21 18.54
C ILE A 643 9.98 4.72 18.79
N ARG A 644 10.87 5.43 18.08
CA ARG A 644 10.81 6.90 17.93
C ARG A 644 9.87 7.25 16.79
N LEU A 645 8.94 8.18 17.01
CA LEU A 645 8.35 8.98 15.92
C LEU A 645 9.50 9.81 15.34
N VAL A 646 10.05 9.39 14.19
CA VAL A 646 11.08 10.14 13.49
C VAL A 646 10.38 11.07 12.50
N PRO A 647 10.43 12.40 12.67
CA PRO A 647 9.93 13.31 11.65
C PRO A 647 10.80 13.15 10.40
N ARG A 648 10.20 12.72 9.29
CA ARG A 648 10.85 12.80 7.98
C ARG A 648 10.77 14.24 7.50
N ASN A 649 11.80 15.05 7.73
CA ASN A 649 12.02 16.23 6.90
C ASN A 649 13.43 16.14 6.29
N ILE A 650 13.46 15.85 4.98
CA ILE A 650 14.49 16.40 4.11
C ILE A 650 13.99 17.80 3.76
N THR A 651 14.52 18.84 4.41
CA THR A 651 15.10 20.01 3.73
C THR A 651 15.97 20.79 4.73
N ILE A 652 17.13 21.17 4.23
CA ILE A 652 18.31 21.71 4.90
C ILE A 652 18.02 23.10 5.50
N SER A 653 18.26 23.29 6.80
CA SER A 653 19.00 24.46 7.30
C SER A 653 19.53 24.28 8.73
N ASN A 654 20.87 24.31 8.83
CA ASN A 654 21.76 24.66 9.93
C ASN A 654 21.65 24.02 11.34
N MET A 655 22.54 23.04 11.53
CA MET A 655 23.43 22.80 12.70
C MET A 655 22.85 22.69 14.12
N SER A 656 22.55 21.45 14.56
CA SER A 656 23.09 20.89 15.82
C SER A 656 22.96 19.35 15.91
N SER A 657 24.13 18.67 15.91
CA SER A 657 24.48 17.26 16.14
C SER A 657 23.67 16.12 15.47
N GLN A 658 24.20 15.57 14.38
CA GLN A 658 23.86 14.23 13.90
C GLN A 658 24.25 13.17 14.95
N ARG A 659 23.48 12.07 15.05
CA ARG A 659 23.83 10.94 15.94
C ARG A 659 25.15 10.32 15.50
N ARG A 660 26.02 10.03 16.47
CA ARG A 660 27.28 9.33 16.21
C ARG A 660 27.00 7.93 15.70
N ILE A 661 27.93 7.39 14.93
CA ILE A 661 27.81 6.05 14.33
C ILE A 661 29.01 5.17 14.74
N ILE A 662 28.77 3.91 15.06
CA ILE A 662 29.84 2.97 15.38
C ILE A 662 29.52 1.59 14.83
N GLY A 663 30.50 0.91 14.26
CA GLY A 663 30.27 -0.46 13.83
C GLY A 663 31.50 -1.31 13.73
N VAL A 664 31.29 -2.59 13.40
CA VAL A 664 32.32 -3.60 13.28
C VAL A 664 32.05 -4.51 12.08
N SER A 665 33.08 -4.84 11.32
CA SER A 665 33.03 -5.89 10.29
C SER A 665 33.68 -7.16 10.84
N THR A 666 32.97 -8.28 10.80
CA THR A 666 33.51 -9.56 11.29
C THR A 666 34.61 -10.09 10.36
N LYS A 667 34.60 -9.65 9.09
CA LYS A 667 35.34 -10.25 7.98
C LYS A 667 35.12 -11.76 7.95
N MET A 668 36.03 -12.49 7.31
CA MET A 668 36.08 -13.95 7.35
C MET A 668 36.77 -14.53 8.58
N TYR A 669 37.00 -13.74 9.64
CA TYR A 669 37.60 -14.27 10.88
C TYR A 669 36.62 -15.12 11.70
N PHE A 670 35.33 -15.00 11.43
CA PHE A 670 34.27 -15.65 12.17
C PHE A 670 33.76 -16.85 11.38
N SER A 671 33.59 -17.98 12.05
CA SER A 671 32.78 -19.09 11.55
C SER A 671 31.31 -18.82 11.90
N ALA A 672 30.37 -19.52 11.26
CA ALA A 672 28.94 -19.45 11.60
C ALA A 672 28.67 -19.60 13.11
N SER A 673 29.33 -20.57 13.77
CA SER A 673 29.20 -20.77 15.22
C SER A 673 29.74 -19.58 16.02
N ARG A 674 30.90 -19.04 15.62
CA ARG A 674 31.48 -17.87 16.29
C ARG A 674 30.63 -16.62 16.08
N THR A 675 30.06 -16.41 14.90
CA THR A 675 29.12 -15.31 14.64
C THR A 675 27.92 -15.40 15.56
N LYS A 676 27.31 -16.58 15.69
CA LYS A 676 26.18 -16.79 16.60
C LYS A 676 26.55 -16.51 18.06
N GLU A 677 27.71 -17.00 18.51
CA GLU A 677 28.20 -16.73 19.87
C GLU A 677 28.45 -15.25 20.11
N TYR A 678 29.09 -14.57 19.16
CA TYR A 678 29.35 -13.13 19.24
C TYR A 678 28.07 -12.31 19.30
N VAL A 679 27.08 -12.60 18.43
CA VAL A 679 25.77 -11.95 18.44
C VAL A 679 25.07 -12.15 19.79
N HIS A 680 25.11 -13.38 20.33
CA HIS A 680 24.53 -13.67 21.63
C HIS A 680 25.20 -12.88 22.76
N GLN A 681 26.53 -12.84 22.79
CA GLN A 681 27.30 -12.06 23.78
C GLN A 681 27.03 -10.55 23.62
N LEU A 682 27.00 -10.04 22.39
CA LEU A 682 26.72 -8.63 22.12
C LEU A 682 25.34 -8.23 22.66
N LEU A 683 24.31 -9.03 22.41
CA LEU A 683 22.97 -8.79 22.94
C LEU A 683 22.93 -8.86 24.47
N GLN A 684 23.65 -9.82 25.08
CA GLN A 684 23.75 -9.91 26.53
C GLN A 684 24.39 -8.67 27.15
N HIS A 685 25.47 -8.15 26.55
CA HIS A 685 26.18 -6.97 27.03
C HIS A 685 25.41 -5.67 26.76
N LEU A 686 24.67 -5.57 25.65
CA LEU A 686 23.87 -4.38 25.32
C LEU A 686 22.51 -4.32 26.02
N SER A 687 21.93 -5.46 26.40
CA SER A 687 20.64 -5.51 27.11
C SER A 687 20.54 -4.58 28.33
N PRO A 688 21.51 -4.56 29.28
CA PRO A 688 21.51 -3.60 30.39
C PRO A 688 21.79 -2.15 29.98
N GLU A 689 22.24 -1.90 28.74
CA GLU A 689 22.68 -0.60 28.22
C GLU A 689 21.90 -0.17 26.98
N SER A 690 20.65 -0.62 26.85
CA SER A 690 19.79 -0.36 25.68
C SER A 690 19.63 1.13 25.33
N SER A 691 19.78 2.03 26.30
CA SER A 691 19.81 3.49 26.08
C SER A 691 20.96 3.96 25.16
N LEU A 692 22.07 3.23 25.07
CA LEU A 692 23.17 3.55 24.15
C LEU A 692 22.73 3.50 22.69
N LEU A 693 21.84 2.56 22.34
CA LEU A 693 21.33 2.40 20.99
C LEU A 693 20.39 3.55 20.56
N SER A 694 19.87 4.31 21.54
CA SER A 694 19.02 5.48 21.28
C SER A 694 19.81 6.76 20.95
N SER A 695 21.09 6.79 21.33
CA SER A 695 22.00 7.95 21.15
C SER A 695 23.05 7.73 20.08
N THR A 696 23.37 6.47 19.75
CA THR A 696 24.38 6.09 18.77
C THR A 696 23.82 5.08 17.77
N ASP A 697 24.04 5.30 16.48
CA ASP A 697 23.72 4.32 15.44
C ASP A 697 24.79 3.22 15.44
N VAL A 698 24.42 2.00 15.87
CA VAL A 698 25.34 0.86 15.98
C VAL A 698 25.14 -0.09 14.81
N PHE A 699 26.21 -0.55 14.15
CA PHE A 699 26.09 -1.50 13.05
C PHE A 699 27.09 -2.67 13.11
N ILE A 700 26.72 -3.78 12.47
CA ILE A 700 27.57 -4.96 12.28
C ILE A 700 27.49 -5.49 10.84
N LEU A 701 28.66 -5.82 10.28
CA LEU A 701 28.79 -6.40 8.95
C LEU A 701 29.28 -7.86 9.06
N PRO A 702 28.38 -8.84 9.19
CA PRO A 702 28.74 -10.26 9.15
C PRO A 702 29.12 -10.70 7.73
N ASP A 703 29.71 -11.90 7.60
CA ASP A 703 29.92 -12.50 6.29
C ASP A 703 28.57 -12.88 5.62
N HIS A 704 28.52 -12.95 4.29
CA HIS A 704 27.27 -13.21 3.56
C HIS A 704 26.58 -14.53 3.92
N THR A 705 27.33 -15.55 4.40
CA THR A 705 26.73 -16.84 4.77
C THR A 705 25.97 -16.78 6.09
N THR A 706 26.31 -15.84 6.96
CA THR A 706 25.65 -15.65 8.26
C THR A 706 24.72 -14.44 8.29
N LEU A 707 24.79 -13.56 7.29
CA LEU A 707 24.06 -12.30 7.20
C LEU A 707 22.55 -12.41 7.50
N VAL A 708 21.81 -13.28 6.80
CA VAL A 708 20.35 -13.43 7.01
C VAL A 708 20.04 -13.91 8.43
N SER A 709 20.87 -14.79 8.99
CA SER A 709 20.70 -15.26 10.37
C SER A 709 20.98 -14.17 11.39
N VAL A 710 21.94 -13.27 11.11
CA VAL A 710 22.24 -12.12 11.97
C VAL A 710 21.12 -11.09 11.89
N ILE A 711 20.61 -10.78 10.69
CA ILE A 711 19.47 -9.88 10.50
C ILE A 711 18.26 -10.37 11.30
N SER A 712 17.92 -11.66 11.18
CA SER A 712 16.81 -12.26 11.93
C SER A 712 17.00 -12.16 13.45
N GLN A 713 18.22 -12.27 13.96
CA GLN A 713 18.52 -12.13 15.40
C GLN A 713 18.45 -10.68 15.89
N PHE A 714 18.63 -9.70 15.00
CA PHE A 714 18.59 -8.27 15.31
C PHE A 714 17.28 -7.57 14.95
N GLN A 715 16.29 -8.30 14.42
CA GLN A 715 15.00 -7.75 13.96
C GLN A 715 14.27 -6.91 15.02
N ASP A 716 14.42 -7.27 16.31
CA ASP A 716 13.81 -6.56 17.44
C ASP A 716 14.79 -5.58 18.14
N THR A 717 15.89 -5.22 17.49
CA THR A 717 16.94 -4.36 18.06
C THR A 717 17.18 -3.12 17.19
N GLN A 718 17.78 -2.08 17.76
CA GLN A 718 18.20 -0.89 17.03
C GLN A 718 19.57 -1.04 16.34
N ILE A 719 20.15 -2.26 16.34
CA ILE A 719 21.45 -2.54 15.71
C ILE A 719 21.24 -2.72 14.21
N TRP A 720 21.92 -1.91 13.41
CA TRP A 720 21.89 -2.02 11.96
C TRP A 720 22.74 -3.22 11.51
N THR A 721 22.23 -3.95 10.53
CA THR A 721 23.01 -5.02 9.87
C THR A 721 23.30 -4.60 8.43
N GLY A 722 24.49 -4.92 7.94
CA GLY A 722 24.88 -4.62 6.57
C GLY A 722 25.78 -5.69 5.95
N ALA A 723 26.02 -5.56 4.65
CA ALA A 723 26.85 -6.49 3.90
C ALA A 723 28.29 -6.00 3.78
N GLN A 724 29.24 -6.94 3.66
CA GLN A 724 30.67 -6.66 3.48
C GLN A 724 31.05 -6.32 2.03
N ASP A 725 30.16 -6.60 1.07
CA ASP A 725 30.30 -6.26 -0.35
C ASP A 725 28.97 -6.46 -1.09
N THR A 726 28.85 -5.86 -2.28
CA THR A 726 27.78 -6.09 -3.27
C THR A 726 28.29 -5.89 -4.69
N PHE A 727 27.58 -6.42 -5.67
CA PHE A 727 27.78 -6.10 -7.09
C PHE A 727 27.03 -4.80 -7.47
N TRP A 728 27.24 -4.28 -8.68
CA TRP A 728 26.58 -3.03 -9.12
C TRP A 728 25.32 -3.25 -9.98
N GLU A 729 24.98 -4.49 -10.32
CA GLU A 729 23.75 -4.84 -11.04
C GLU A 729 22.80 -5.62 -10.12
N ASP A 730 21.52 -5.27 -10.13
CA ASP A 730 20.48 -5.96 -9.33
C ASP A 730 20.28 -7.42 -9.75
N SER A 731 20.48 -7.72 -11.04
CA SER A 731 20.35 -9.08 -11.58
C SER A 731 21.26 -9.30 -12.79
N GLY A 732 21.59 -10.55 -13.07
CA GLY A 732 22.39 -10.92 -14.24
C GLY A 732 23.24 -12.18 -14.03
N ALA A 733 24.02 -12.54 -15.04
CA ALA A 733 24.87 -13.72 -15.04
C ALA A 733 26.20 -13.53 -14.28
N TYR A 734 26.14 -13.00 -13.05
CA TYR A 734 27.29 -12.70 -12.19
C TYR A 734 27.48 -13.80 -11.14
N THR A 735 28.04 -14.94 -11.58
CA THR A 735 28.17 -16.13 -10.72
C THR A 735 29.04 -15.87 -9.49
N GLY A 736 28.46 -16.03 -8.30
CA GLY A 736 29.15 -15.88 -7.02
C GLY A 736 29.15 -14.45 -6.46
N GLU A 737 28.65 -13.48 -7.22
CA GLU A 737 28.46 -12.10 -6.77
C GLU A 737 27.14 -11.92 -6.01
N ILE A 738 27.02 -10.81 -5.28
CA ILE A 738 25.90 -10.54 -4.37
C ILE A 738 25.05 -9.39 -4.90
N SER A 739 23.80 -9.67 -5.24
CA SER A 739 22.83 -8.69 -5.75
C SER A 739 22.47 -7.62 -4.70
N PRO A 740 22.55 -6.32 -5.04
CA PRO A 740 22.13 -5.24 -4.15
C PRO A 740 20.61 -5.25 -3.87
N SER A 741 19.76 -5.61 -4.85
CA SER A 741 18.33 -5.75 -4.62
C SER A 741 17.98 -6.87 -3.63
N VAL A 742 18.71 -7.99 -3.69
CA VAL A 742 18.54 -9.10 -2.72
C VAL A 742 19.00 -8.69 -1.33
N LEU A 743 20.11 -7.93 -1.21
CA LEU A 743 20.56 -7.40 0.08
C LEU A 743 19.51 -6.48 0.72
N ALA A 744 18.88 -5.62 -0.07
CA ALA A 744 17.79 -4.76 0.39
C ALA A 744 16.56 -5.60 0.80
N GLU A 745 16.19 -6.61 0.01
CA GLU A 745 15.07 -7.52 0.30
C GLU A 745 15.24 -8.25 1.64
N VAL A 746 16.46 -8.74 1.95
CA VAL A 746 16.72 -9.44 3.22
C VAL A 746 16.89 -8.50 4.41
N GLY A 747 16.82 -7.18 4.22
CA GLY A 747 16.83 -6.18 5.29
C GLY A 747 18.20 -5.57 5.62
N CYS A 748 19.17 -5.61 4.69
CA CYS A 748 20.42 -4.89 4.90
C CYS A 748 20.19 -3.38 4.91
N ARG A 749 20.79 -2.69 5.88
CA ARG A 749 20.70 -1.24 6.01
C ARG A 749 21.90 -0.52 5.39
N LEU A 750 23.08 -1.14 5.42
CA LEU A 750 24.33 -0.59 4.89
C LEU A 750 25.07 -1.62 4.05
N VAL A 751 25.93 -1.16 3.15
CA VAL A 751 26.86 -2.01 2.40
C VAL A 751 28.24 -1.38 2.38
N GLU A 752 29.24 -2.13 2.84
CA GLU A 752 30.66 -1.75 2.76
C GLU A 752 31.17 -1.90 1.33
N VAL A 753 31.82 -0.87 0.81
CA VAL A 753 32.41 -0.85 -0.53
C VAL A 753 33.75 -0.12 -0.53
N GLY A 754 34.64 -0.47 -1.46
CA GLY A 754 35.93 0.22 -1.64
C GLY A 754 36.97 -0.07 -0.54
N HIS A 755 36.75 -1.08 0.31
CA HIS A 755 37.69 -1.49 1.35
C HIS A 755 39.08 -1.83 0.77
N ALA A 756 40.15 -1.50 1.49
CA ALA A 756 41.54 -1.60 0.99
C ALA A 756 41.93 -3.03 0.56
N GLU A 757 41.41 -4.05 1.25
CA GLU A 757 41.60 -5.46 0.88
C GLU A 757 40.95 -5.80 -0.48
N ARG A 758 39.76 -5.26 -0.77
CA ARG A 758 39.09 -5.45 -2.04
C ARG A 758 39.84 -4.80 -3.19
N ARG A 759 40.31 -3.58 -2.97
CA ARG A 759 41.17 -2.86 -3.93
C ARG A 759 42.48 -3.61 -4.20
N ARG A 760 43.15 -4.10 -3.15
CA ARG A 760 44.46 -4.76 -3.29
C ARG A 760 44.37 -6.20 -3.82
N MET A 761 43.39 -6.97 -3.37
CA MET A 761 43.32 -8.42 -3.63
C MET A 761 42.35 -8.78 -4.75
N PHE A 762 41.29 -8.00 -4.95
CA PHE A 762 40.22 -8.28 -5.91
C PHE A 762 40.15 -7.26 -7.05
N GLY A 763 41.07 -6.28 -7.08
CA GLY A 763 41.24 -5.36 -8.20
C GLY A 763 40.22 -4.23 -8.27
N GLU A 764 39.51 -3.93 -7.18
CA GLU A 764 38.59 -2.79 -7.15
C GLU A 764 39.32 -1.45 -7.23
N ASP A 765 38.68 -0.50 -7.88
CA ASP A 765 39.14 0.86 -8.13
C ASP A 765 38.02 1.86 -7.79
N ASP A 766 38.22 3.12 -8.12
CA ASP A 766 37.26 4.18 -7.78
C ASP A 766 35.96 4.08 -8.62
N ASP A 767 36.04 3.59 -9.86
CA ASP A 767 34.88 3.43 -10.74
C ASP A 767 33.97 2.28 -10.26
N THR A 768 34.57 1.12 -10.01
CA THR A 768 33.85 -0.05 -9.44
C THR A 768 33.26 0.28 -8.07
N THR A 769 34.01 0.97 -7.20
CA THR A 769 33.49 1.44 -5.90
C THR A 769 32.30 2.38 -6.07
N ALA A 770 32.37 3.35 -7.00
CA ALA A 770 31.29 4.29 -7.26
C ALA A 770 30.02 3.61 -7.78
N LYS A 771 30.16 2.64 -8.69
CA LYS A 771 29.04 1.84 -9.21
C LYS A 771 28.36 1.03 -8.11
N LYS A 772 29.14 0.36 -7.26
CA LYS A 772 28.59 -0.40 -6.11
C LYS A 772 27.90 0.51 -5.11
N ALA A 773 28.49 1.67 -4.81
CA ALA A 773 27.88 2.66 -3.91
C ALA A 773 26.55 3.20 -4.47
N ALA A 774 26.49 3.47 -5.77
CA ALA A 774 25.28 3.90 -6.46
C ALA A 774 24.20 2.82 -6.44
N ALA A 775 24.58 1.55 -6.68
CA ALA A 775 23.64 0.43 -6.63
C ALA A 775 23.06 0.20 -5.22
N ALA A 776 23.90 0.31 -4.18
CA ALA A 776 23.43 0.26 -2.80
C ALA A 776 22.44 1.39 -2.48
N ALA A 777 22.78 2.62 -2.85
CA ALA A 777 21.91 3.79 -2.65
C ALA A 777 20.61 3.71 -3.48
N GLY A 778 20.67 3.21 -4.70
CA GLY A 778 19.51 3.01 -5.58
C GLY A 778 18.50 2.02 -5.01
N ASN A 779 18.97 1.04 -4.23
CA ASN A 779 18.14 0.08 -3.51
C ASN A 779 17.79 0.54 -2.07
N GLY A 780 18.02 1.81 -1.73
CA GLY A 780 17.63 2.39 -0.44
C GLY A 780 18.54 2.02 0.75
N MET A 781 19.70 1.42 0.49
CA MET A 781 20.73 1.14 1.51
C MET A 781 21.75 2.28 1.60
N ILE A 782 22.45 2.38 2.73
CA ILE A 782 23.50 3.38 2.94
C ILE A 782 24.86 2.81 2.48
N PRO A 783 25.51 3.39 1.44
CA PRO A 783 26.87 3.00 1.10
C PRO A 783 27.86 3.45 2.20
N LEU A 784 28.56 2.48 2.78
CA LEU A 784 29.70 2.67 3.67
C LEU A 784 30.99 2.55 2.83
N VAL A 785 31.53 3.68 2.41
CA VAL A 785 32.65 3.75 1.47
C VAL A 785 33.97 3.94 2.22
N CYS A 786 34.85 2.96 2.12
CA CYS A 786 36.21 3.06 2.67
C CYS A 786 37.10 3.92 1.75
N ILE A 787 37.73 4.94 2.34
CA ILE A 787 38.61 5.89 1.66
C ILE A 787 39.91 6.08 2.43
N GLY A 788 41.01 6.37 1.74
CA GLY A 788 42.30 6.56 2.37
C GLY A 788 43.45 6.63 1.38
N GLU A 789 44.50 7.35 1.78
CA GLU A 789 45.74 7.44 1.02
C GLU A 789 46.60 6.18 1.15
N LYS A 790 47.32 5.84 0.08
CA LYS A 790 48.14 4.62 0.04
C LYS A 790 49.47 4.74 0.78
N THR A 791 50.04 5.94 0.84
CA THR A 791 51.36 6.21 1.39
C THR A 791 51.28 7.34 2.41
N HIS A 792 52.08 7.25 3.47
CA HIS A 792 52.17 8.30 4.48
C HIS A 792 52.90 9.50 3.86
N GLY A 793 52.18 10.61 3.67
CA GLY A 793 52.77 11.88 3.23
C GLY A 793 53.43 12.63 4.38
N ASP A 794 54.20 13.68 4.07
CA ASP A 794 54.77 14.56 5.10
C ASP A 794 53.70 15.46 5.76
N THR A 795 52.55 15.61 5.10
CA THR A 795 51.44 16.49 5.52
C THR A 795 50.09 15.83 5.23
N TRP A 796 49.11 16.08 6.09
CA TRP A 796 47.73 15.61 5.89
C TRP A 796 47.09 16.15 4.59
N THR A 797 47.57 17.28 4.05
CA THR A 797 47.09 17.83 2.77
C THR A 797 47.34 16.91 1.57
N GLN A 798 48.39 16.09 1.61
CA GLN A 798 48.64 15.09 0.55
C GLN A 798 47.65 13.93 0.62
N ALA A 799 47.20 13.56 1.82
CA ALA A 799 46.15 12.56 2.01
C ALA A 799 44.81 13.06 1.48
N VAL A 800 44.47 14.32 1.75
CA VAL A 800 43.23 14.96 1.26
C VAL A 800 43.12 14.90 -0.26
N ALA A 801 44.20 15.16 -0.99
CA ALA A 801 44.18 15.11 -2.46
C ALA A 801 43.81 13.70 -3.00
N GLN A 802 44.29 12.64 -2.36
CA GLN A 802 43.94 11.27 -2.74
C GLN A 802 42.50 10.91 -2.32
N CYS A 803 42.11 11.27 -1.11
CA CYS A 803 40.74 11.04 -0.62
C CYS A 803 39.70 11.82 -1.42
N GLN A 804 40.03 13.03 -1.88
CA GLN A 804 39.13 13.84 -2.71
C GLN A 804 38.74 13.10 -4.00
N ILE A 805 39.69 12.47 -4.69
CA ILE A 805 39.42 11.69 -5.91
C ILE A 805 38.43 10.56 -5.61
N GLN A 806 38.65 9.82 -4.52
CA GLN A 806 37.80 8.69 -4.11
C GLN A 806 36.38 9.16 -3.73
N VAL A 807 36.28 10.26 -2.96
CA VAL A 807 35.01 10.86 -2.53
C VAL A 807 34.23 11.37 -3.75
N GLU A 808 34.87 12.15 -4.62
CA GLU A 808 34.21 12.73 -5.80
C GLU A 808 33.73 11.66 -6.78
N ALA A 809 34.50 10.58 -6.97
CA ALA A 809 34.08 9.45 -7.81
C ALA A 809 32.75 8.84 -7.32
N VAL A 810 32.61 8.60 -6.01
CA VAL A 810 31.38 8.08 -5.41
C VAL A 810 30.24 9.10 -5.50
N LEU A 811 30.49 10.35 -5.09
CA LEU A 811 29.45 11.37 -5.03
C LEU A 811 28.94 11.79 -6.42
N ALA A 812 29.67 11.49 -7.48
CA ALA A 812 29.22 11.67 -8.87
C ALA A 812 28.13 10.64 -9.29
N HIS A 813 28.07 9.48 -8.64
CA HIS A 813 27.18 8.37 -9.01
C HIS A 813 26.06 8.12 -7.99
N VAL A 814 26.25 8.49 -6.73
CA VAL A 814 25.23 8.33 -5.69
C VAL A 814 24.21 9.47 -5.76
N PRO A 815 22.89 9.20 -5.70
CA PRO A 815 21.85 10.23 -5.67
C PRO A 815 22.13 11.32 -4.63
N ASP A 816 21.90 12.58 -5.00
CA ASP A 816 22.30 13.75 -4.20
C ASP A 816 21.63 13.81 -2.81
N ASN A 817 20.41 13.26 -2.69
CA ASN A 817 19.62 13.17 -1.47
C ASN A 817 19.92 11.91 -0.62
N ALA A 818 20.64 10.93 -1.16
CA ALA A 818 20.96 9.70 -0.43
C ALA A 818 21.99 9.95 0.67
N GLU A 819 21.85 9.21 1.77
CA GLU A 819 22.85 9.20 2.84
C GLU A 819 24.10 8.41 2.43
N VAL A 820 25.28 8.90 2.77
CA VAL A 820 26.58 8.26 2.50
C VAL A 820 27.46 8.31 3.75
N VAL A 821 28.15 7.21 4.04
CA VAL A 821 29.13 7.15 5.12
C VAL A 821 30.51 6.90 4.52
N PHE A 822 31.45 7.82 4.74
CA PHE A 822 32.85 7.64 4.36
C PHE A 822 33.65 7.14 5.58
N ALA A 823 34.22 5.95 5.48
CA ALA A 823 35.15 5.42 6.47
C ALA A 823 36.58 5.81 6.06
N TYR A 824 37.16 6.81 6.74
CA TYR A 824 38.55 7.18 6.53
C TYR A 824 39.48 6.17 7.20
N GLU A 825 40.18 5.40 6.38
CA GLU A 825 41.12 4.34 6.76
C GLU A 825 42.43 4.51 5.97
N PRO A 826 43.43 5.25 6.50
CA PRO A 826 44.71 5.41 5.84
C PRO A 826 45.38 4.04 5.64
N VAL A 827 45.62 3.66 4.39
CA VAL A 827 46.01 2.28 4.03
C VAL A 827 47.35 1.89 4.66
N TRP A 828 48.25 2.85 4.84
CA TRP A 828 49.55 2.66 5.48
C TRP A 828 49.44 2.37 7.00
N ALA A 829 48.34 2.75 7.64
CA ALA A 829 48.11 2.53 9.07
C ALA A 829 47.41 1.20 9.37
N ILE A 830 46.93 0.49 8.35
CA ILE A 830 46.22 -0.79 8.51
C ILE A 830 47.18 -1.84 9.05
N GLY A 831 46.97 -2.26 10.30
CA GLY A 831 47.82 -3.25 10.99
C GLY A 831 49.17 -2.70 11.47
N ALA A 832 49.38 -1.39 11.43
CA ALA A 832 50.55 -0.75 12.03
C ALA A 832 50.54 -0.86 13.57
N ALA A 833 51.73 -0.80 14.18
CA ALA A 833 51.89 -0.91 15.64
C ALA A 833 51.28 0.29 16.37
N GLU A 834 51.30 1.47 15.76
CA GLU A 834 50.68 2.69 16.28
C GLU A 834 49.62 3.20 15.29
N PRO A 835 48.48 3.71 15.79
CA PRO A 835 47.45 4.31 14.95
C PRO A 835 47.94 5.63 14.34
N ALA A 836 47.26 6.11 13.30
CA ALA A 836 47.47 7.47 12.80
C ALA A 836 47.26 8.50 13.94
N ALA A 837 48.10 9.53 13.96
CA ALA A 837 48.01 10.58 14.98
C ALA A 837 46.66 11.30 14.92
N ALA A 838 46.09 11.64 16.08
CA ALA A 838 44.73 12.18 16.17
C ALA A 838 44.55 13.51 15.41
N ASP A 839 45.55 14.38 15.47
CA ASP A 839 45.62 15.65 14.74
C ASP A 839 45.67 15.42 13.22
N TYR A 840 46.40 14.40 12.76
CA TYR A 840 46.43 14.00 11.37
C TYR A 840 45.04 13.54 10.89
N VAL A 841 44.39 12.64 11.64
CA VAL A 841 43.04 12.14 11.33
C VAL A 841 42.04 13.30 11.26
N VAL A 842 41.99 14.14 12.30
CA VAL A 842 41.10 15.32 12.34
C VAL A 842 41.40 16.28 11.19
N GLY A 843 42.67 16.49 10.84
CA GLY A 843 43.08 17.32 9.71
C GLY A 843 42.51 16.83 8.38
N VAL A 844 42.66 15.54 8.08
CA VAL A 844 42.15 14.94 6.84
C VAL A 844 40.62 14.96 6.80
N THR A 845 39.94 14.48 7.83
CA THR A 845 38.48 14.34 7.81
C THR A 845 37.77 15.70 7.81
N SER A 846 38.33 16.69 8.51
CA SER A 846 37.84 18.07 8.46
C SER A 846 37.99 18.69 7.07
N ALA A 847 39.07 18.35 6.35
CA ALA A 847 39.29 18.84 5.00
C ALA A 847 38.39 18.15 3.97
N ILE A 848 38.15 16.83 4.11
CA ILE A 848 37.16 16.10 3.32
C ILE A 848 35.77 16.74 3.50
N ARG A 849 35.39 17.05 4.74
CA ARG A 849 34.12 17.71 5.03
C ARG A 849 33.97 19.06 4.33
N ARG A 850 35.08 19.79 4.11
CA ARG A 850 35.10 21.09 3.43
C ARG A 850 35.15 20.99 1.90
N LEU A 851 35.25 19.80 1.32
CA LEU A 851 35.17 19.65 -0.13
C LEU A 851 33.83 20.17 -0.65
N GLU A 852 33.85 20.92 -1.75
CA GLU A 852 32.64 21.49 -2.36
C GLU A 852 31.64 20.38 -2.72
N SER A 853 32.15 19.26 -3.23
CA SER A 853 31.36 18.07 -3.55
C SER A 853 30.60 17.48 -2.36
N VAL A 854 31.13 17.62 -1.14
CA VAL A 854 30.47 17.20 0.11
C VAL A 854 29.51 18.27 0.60
N GLN A 855 29.94 19.54 0.66
CA GLN A 855 29.14 20.66 1.17
C GLN A 855 27.87 20.93 0.37
N ARG A 856 27.90 20.66 -0.95
CA ARG A 856 26.74 20.91 -1.84
C ARG A 856 25.65 19.83 -1.76
N ARG A 857 25.92 18.70 -1.12
CA ARG A 857 24.96 17.58 -1.08
C ARG A 857 23.73 17.91 -0.26
N LYS A 858 22.59 17.41 -0.71
CA LYS A 858 21.33 17.47 0.06
C LYS A 858 21.20 16.34 1.08
N GLY A 859 21.74 15.17 0.76
CA GLY A 859 21.76 13.98 1.60
C GLY A 859 22.81 14.05 2.71
N ILE A 860 22.59 13.29 3.78
CA ILE A 860 23.51 13.23 4.92
C ILE A 860 24.84 12.63 4.47
N THR A 861 25.96 13.29 4.80
CA THR A 861 27.31 12.73 4.63
C THR A 861 27.97 12.61 6.00
N ARG A 862 28.25 11.38 6.43
CA ARG A 862 29.00 11.11 7.66
C ARG A 862 30.42 10.67 7.33
N ILE A 863 31.38 11.05 8.16
CA ILE A 863 32.79 10.66 8.04
C ILE A 863 33.20 9.97 9.33
N ILE A 864 33.51 8.69 9.27
CA ILE A 864 33.94 7.88 10.43
C ILE A 864 35.41 7.48 10.28
N TYR A 865 36.08 7.18 11.39
CA TYR A 865 37.44 6.66 11.35
C TYR A 865 37.46 5.13 11.35
N GLY A 866 38.04 4.53 10.30
CA GLY A 866 38.16 3.07 10.11
C GLY A 866 39.53 2.48 10.44
N GLY A 867 40.49 3.30 10.87
CA GLY A 867 41.83 2.82 11.24
C GLY A 867 41.87 2.08 12.58
N SER A 868 43.08 1.70 13.01
CA SER A 868 43.27 1.05 14.32
C SER A 868 42.74 1.96 15.44
N ALA A 869 41.72 1.49 16.15
CA ALA A 869 41.04 2.21 17.21
C ALA A 869 40.98 1.37 18.49
N GLY A 870 41.31 2.01 19.61
CA GLY A 870 41.22 1.44 20.95
C GLY A 870 40.64 2.47 21.94
N PRO A 871 40.46 2.09 23.21
CA PRO A 871 39.78 2.92 24.20
C PRO A 871 40.44 4.29 24.38
N GLY A 872 39.64 5.34 24.40
CA GLY A 872 40.06 6.73 24.56
C GLY A 872 40.56 7.40 23.28
N LEU A 873 40.53 6.71 22.13
CA LEU A 873 40.86 7.34 20.84
C LEU A 873 39.75 8.28 20.39
N PHE A 874 38.47 7.90 20.56
CA PHE A 874 37.35 8.68 20.03
C PHE A 874 37.35 10.08 20.62
N GLU A 875 37.59 10.21 21.92
CA GLU A 875 37.66 11.49 22.62
C GLU A 875 38.70 12.45 22.00
N LYS A 876 39.78 11.92 21.41
CA LYS A 876 40.83 12.73 20.75
C LYS A 876 40.48 13.14 19.32
N ILE A 877 39.53 12.45 18.68
CA ILE A 877 39.18 12.68 17.27
C ILE A 877 37.72 13.11 17.06
N LYS A 878 36.90 13.18 18.13
CA LYS A 878 35.45 13.41 18.08
C LYS A 878 35.02 14.69 17.36
N ASP A 879 35.90 15.69 17.30
CA ASP A 879 35.66 16.95 16.60
C ASP A 879 35.83 16.82 15.08
N GLY A 880 36.56 15.80 14.61
CA GLY A 880 36.84 15.56 13.20
C GLY A 880 36.01 14.45 12.56
N VAL A 881 35.45 13.52 13.34
CA VAL A 881 34.72 12.34 12.82
C VAL A 881 33.37 12.16 13.49
N ASP A 882 32.41 11.62 12.75
CA ASP A 882 31.05 11.31 13.20
C ASP A 882 30.96 9.96 13.92
N GLY A 883 32.07 9.21 14.01
CA GLY A 883 32.02 7.84 14.49
C GLY A 883 33.27 7.00 14.28
N LEU A 884 33.16 5.70 14.59
CA LEU A 884 34.22 4.70 14.48
C LEU A 884 33.79 3.47 13.66
N PHE A 885 34.70 2.91 12.89
CA PHE A 885 34.55 1.59 12.26
C PHE A 885 35.68 0.68 12.71
N LEU A 886 35.34 -0.30 13.55
CA LEU A 886 36.31 -1.11 14.26
C LEU A 886 36.68 -2.37 13.48
N GLY A 887 37.98 -2.64 13.44
CA GLY A 887 38.52 -3.93 13.03
C GLY A 887 38.56 -4.93 14.18
N ARG A 888 39.70 -5.62 14.33
CA ARG A 888 39.88 -6.73 15.29
C ARG A 888 39.55 -6.41 16.75
N PHE A 889 39.71 -5.15 17.18
CA PHE A 889 39.37 -4.75 18.54
C PHE A 889 37.86 -4.92 18.84
N GLY A 890 37.00 -4.67 17.85
CA GLY A 890 35.55 -4.85 17.97
C GLY A 890 35.11 -6.32 17.92
N HIS A 891 36.00 -7.28 17.66
CA HIS A 891 35.65 -8.71 17.60
C HIS A 891 35.47 -9.36 18.97
N ASP A 892 35.77 -8.64 20.04
CA ASP A 892 35.37 -8.94 21.41
C ASP A 892 34.11 -8.13 21.74
N ALA A 893 33.02 -8.81 22.09
CA ALA A 893 31.72 -8.17 22.28
C ALA A 893 31.72 -7.20 23.48
N GLU A 894 32.46 -7.51 24.54
CA GLU A 894 32.56 -6.64 25.72
C GLU A 894 33.32 -5.35 25.38
N GLN A 895 34.45 -5.47 24.65
CA GLN A 895 35.20 -4.31 24.19
C GLN A 895 34.41 -3.45 23.20
N PHE A 896 33.62 -4.09 22.34
CA PHE A 896 32.76 -3.36 21.41
C PHE A 896 31.73 -2.51 22.17
N VAL A 897 31.02 -3.09 23.16
CA VAL A 897 30.06 -2.35 24.00
C VAL A 897 30.72 -1.24 24.81
N ARG A 898 31.93 -1.45 25.33
CA ARG A 898 32.72 -0.39 25.99
C ARG A 898 33.00 0.78 25.05
N THR A 899 33.30 0.50 23.79
CA THR A 899 33.57 1.55 22.78
C THR A 899 32.29 2.25 22.33
N ILE A 900 31.17 1.52 22.22
CA ILE A 900 29.84 2.12 21.99
C ILE A 900 29.53 3.12 23.11
N ARG A 901 29.85 2.78 24.36
CA ARG A 901 29.68 3.67 25.52
C ARG A 901 30.55 4.93 25.42
N GLU A 902 31.82 4.78 25.03
CA GLU A 902 32.73 5.92 24.80
C GLU A 902 32.15 6.87 23.73
N VAL A 903 31.68 6.33 22.60
CA VAL A 903 31.12 7.12 21.51
C VAL A 903 29.81 7.80 21.89
N ALA A 904 28.96 7.12 22.67
CA ALA A 904 27.67 7.68 23.12
C ALA A 904 27.82 8.78 24.18
N GLN A 905 28.92 8.81 24.93
CA GLN A 905 29.16 9.78 26.00
C GLN A 905 29.77 11.11 25.51
N ALA A 906 30.27 11.15 24.28
CA ALA A 906 31.03 12.27 23.71
C ALA A 906 30.23 13.07 22.68
#